data_AF-A1D2Z3-F1
#
_entry.id   AF-A1D2Z3-F1
#
_cell.length_a   1.000
_cell.length_b   1.000
_cell.length_c   1.000
_cell.angle_alpha   90.00
_cell.angle_beta   90.00
_cell.angle_gamma   90.00
#
_symmetry.space_group_name_H-M   'P 1'
#
loop_
_entity.id
_entity.type
_entity.pdbx_description
1 polymer ?
#
loop_
_entity_poly.entity_id
_entity_poly.type
_entity_poly.pdbx_seq_one_letter_code
_entity_poly.pdbx_strand_id
1 'polypeptide(L)'
;MAPLSTAVGSKAATAGFTSVNSHRNTFNDPEIIEIDDDDDDDEPMGDEEGDEEEEGINDGDEYEDESVENGDEEDEPEEESAEDMNGTESPLELVPAPNGRGGSDVFTPGLFTSAGAQQALHPLRRTADRVTRQIEAFVERLDRFKQKGRTDDFGNYQAAYQLVKSYQVLAQDAIQDISKQNTLKRAKMGWSTSRTNGTASHDPKIEEELQRLQLEANTWQLLLNLISIDDPPSKASCKKAQETVFQKLHRYSSDREVWENFLSADHYALECVIIMKWLEHTATTRPQDIDSLISELESQAERGQGHWTHGWLYTKETIKGQKRLRAWPQPLEPKDPGITASLLTSDVSKPLITQLDPDAVTRQKQHLQKQDQFYERATWMTCWKMLRQGENWTKIREWAEERLENWKAVSLCGSSVDPESGGERTPVDDGMTRMMNFRSQESWRAACSALARNPNIEDFERAVYALLCGETEAAFKVCQSWDDYLYVHFNSVVLSRYQGFCKQFRRKLSHSPTAPVNFVPEPVGYSDFNKFVQYMKGNERIGVEARNPYRTIQAAMLGKGYDTFFYSLAKAVSQVAKTGSEDSFVPDLSPTHVDDSLLIAAEDDDALRIATHLYIIASSIGYIRSDTQFFETASVNVIGYIANLEDAGIYEAIPLYASLLPASQTHSVLGRVLIEILDPRERKQQVRLIEKYDINIEAVLEDQWNWISSTVSAVEHTRTVKRYPKVVRRDDGTRELVPVKTDFIGTEISRSDERLIRSLEWLRYVDGQWGRICHLGAFLYRKFYLSGKLAAARELSRRMKLSDISRESFGFDVAEFGYGIPNGSDRATPEPSSPTKSRLLGSAHKRNRSIPNGIPSDEQTNILVMQSQTMRDLEELTLAFDGLERFGLCWKKIDKSKRRRDSGAIKDLRDELQYTLDEISMHVDAVLDEWLTAPADEAEEAELEEIRVTYIPELFLDYHNALYFSAHVLTSEILVQCMNLAMQVSENEYLTRSFVSSRRMAELVDALALSSKAMVQTRAKPGQRLLGGESLGIWTVEVPEDEEHEFLRQAK
;
A
#
# COMPACT_ATOMS: atom_id res chain seq x y z
N MET A 1 45.31 7.24 -66.35
CA MET A 1 45.15 7.14 -67.82
C MET A 1 44.32 5.90 -68.11
N ALA A 2 43.34 5.98 -69.02
CA ALA A 2 42.64 4.81 -69.59
C ALA A 2 43.37 4.32 -70.86
N PRO A 3 43.06 3.12 -71.42
CA PRO A 3 41.81 2.85 -72.15
C PRO A 3 41.10 1.56 -71.64
N LEU A 4 39.85 1.18 -71.97
CA LEU A 4 39.04 1.21 -73.21
C LEU A 4 39.57 0.25 -74.31
N SER A 5 38.75 -0.52 -75.07
CA SER A 5 37.27 -0.61 -75.14
C SER A 5 36.76 -1.93 -75.78
N THR A 6 35.42 -2.02 -75.88
CA THR A 6 34.59 -2.69 -76.93
C THR A 6 34.36 -4.21 -76.95
N ALA A 7 33.15 -4.57 -77.40
CA ALA A 7 32.54 -5.92 -77.38
C ALA A 7 31.89 -6.28 -78.73
N VAL A 8 31.46 -7.54 -78.91
CA VAL A 8 30.61 -8.03 -80.03
C VAL A 8 29.64 -9.11 -79.53
N GLY A 9 28.37 -9.08 -79.97
CA GLY A 9 27.35 -10.12 -79.70
C GLY A 9 27.40 -11.30 -80.70
N SER A 10 26.42 -12.19 -80.84
CA SER A 10 24.99 -12.15 -80.50
C SER A 10 24.33 -13.52 -80.84
N LYS A 11 23.00 -13.66 -80.67
CA LYS A 11 22.10 -14.78 -81.08
C LYS A 11 22.14 -16.04 -80.20
N ALA A 12 21.04 -16.76 -79.98
CA ALA A 12 19.61 -16.46 -80.20
C ALA A 12 18.74 -17.36 -79.30
N ALA A 13 17.45 -17.04 -79.17
CA ALA A 13 16.51 -17.73 -78.28
C ALA A 13 15.98 -19.06 -78.84
N THR A 14 15.55 -19.94 -77.92
CA THR A 14 14.16 -20.44 -77.83
C THR A 14 13.87 -20.96 -76.42
N ALA A 15 12.58 -21.08 -76.05
CA ALA A 15 12.11 -21.55 -74.74
C ALA A 15 11.28 -22.84 -74.88
N GLY A 16 11.01 -23.54 -73.77
CA GLY A 16 9.93 -24.53 -73.71
C GLY A 16 10.06 -25.64 -72.65
N PHE A 17 9.20 -25.59 -71.63
CA PHE A 17 8.46 -26.69 -70.95
C PHE A 17 8.93 -28.16 -71.15
N THR A 18 8.97 -29.02 -70.12
CA THR A 18 7.91 -29.31 -69.13
C THR A 18 8.43 -29.84 -67.76
N SER A 19 7.51 -30.01 -66.80
CA SER A 19 7.69 -30.57 -65.45
C SER A 19 7.34 -32.09 -65.37
N VAL A 20 7.87 -32.82 -64.37
CA VAL A 20 7.09 -33.56 -63.33
C VAL A 20 8.00 -34.40 -62.39
N ASN A 21 7.64 -34.39 -61.10
CA ASN A 21 8.35 -34.93 -59.92
C ASN A 21 8.69 -36.43 -59.89
N SER A 22 9.66 -36.81 -59.04
CA SER A 22 9.42 -37.76 -57.94
C SER A 22 10.37 -37.57 -56.74
N HIS A 23 9.82 -37.78 -55.52
CA HIS A 23 10.37 -37.66 -54.15
C HIS A 23 11.82 -38.21 -53.92
N ARG A 24 12.56 -37.90 -52.81
CA ARG A 24 12.10 -38.00 -51.40
C ARG A 24 13.09 -37.48 -50.31
N ASN A 25 12.53 -36.75 -49.32
CA ASN A 25 12.92 -36.59 -47.88
C ASN A 25 14.19 -35.87 -47.36
N THR A 26 13.93 -35.06 -46.30
CA THR A 26 14.78 -34.70 -45.11
C THR A 26 16.02 -33.81 -45.34
N PHE A 27 16.37 -32.86 -44.45
CA PHE A 27 15.95 -32.61 -43.04
C PHE A 27 15.28 -31.24 -42.81
N ASN A 28 14.75 -31.01 -41.60
CA ASN A 28 14.16 -29.74 -41.16
C ASN A 28 15.19 -28.86 -40.42
N ASP A 29 15.14 -27.55 -40.65
CA ASP A 29 15.60 -26.51 -39.72
C ASP A 29 14.39 -25.98 -38.91
N PRO A 30 14.59 -25.36 -37.72
CA PRO A 30 13.51 -24.78 -36.92
C PRO A 30 13.09 -23.40 -37.42
N GLU A 31 11.78 -23.14 -37.43
CA GLU A 31 11.17 -21.89 -37.87
C GLU A 31 11.42 -20.75 -36.87
N ILE A 32 11.62 -19.53 -37.40
CA ILE A 32 11.38 -18.28 -36.66
C ILE A 32 10.01 -17.78 -37.10
N ILE A 33 9.16 -17.42 -36.14
CA ILE A 33 7.83 -16.88 -36.41
C ILE A 33 7.95 -15.37 -36.58
N GLU A 34 7.92 -14.93 -37.83
CA GLU A 34 7.51 -13.57 -38.19
C GLU A 34 5.98 -13.48 -38.04
N ILE A 35 5.48 -12.29 -37.66
CA ILE A 35 4.05 -11.97 -37.64
C ILE A 35 3.91 -10.69 -38.45
N ASP A 36 3.19 -10.79 -39.55
CA ASP A 36 2.93 -9.67 -40.46
C ASP A 36 1.86 -8.74 -39.85
N ASP A 37 2.12 -7.44 -39.90
CA ASP A 37 1.15 -6.34 -39.68
C ASP A 37 1.08 -5.54 -40.99
N ASP A 38 0.40 -6.08 -42.00
CA ASP A 38 0.11 -5.43 -43.30
C ASP A 38 -1.42 -5.29 -43.47
N ASP A 39 -1.89 -4.07 -43.77
CA ASP A 39 -3.10 -3.77 -44.56
C ASP A 39 -3.19 -2.22 -44.76
N ASP A 40 -2.28 -1.66 -45.54
CA ASP A 40 -2.42 -0.33 -46.16
C ASP A 40 -3.35 -0.44 -47.40
N ASP A 41 -4.22 0.54 -47.64
CA ASP A 41 -4.74 0.83 -48.99
C ASP A 41 -5.16 2.32 -49.12
N ASP A 42 -4.79 2.96 -50.23
CA ASP A 42 -4.71 4.42 -50.39
C ASP A 42 -5.85 5.06 -51.22
N GLU A 43 -6.34 6.23 -50.76
CA GLU A 43 -6.86 7.35 -51.58
C GLU A 43 -8.09 7.14 -52.54
N PRO A 44 -8.65 8.18 -53.22
CA PRO A 44 -8.86 9.58 -52.80
C PRO A 44 -10.27 10.16 -53.13
N MET A 45 -10.60 11.29 -52.49
CA MET A 45 -11.36 12.49 -52.98
C MET A 45 -12.56 12.35 -53.96
N GLY A 46 -13.72 12.93 -53.57
CA GLY A 46 -14.77 13.36 -54.52
C GLY A 46 -16.01 14.01 -53.87
N ASP A 47 -16.34 15.23 -54.27
CA ASP A 47 -17.61 15.92 -53.94
C ASP A 47 -18.69 15.66 -55.01
N GLU A 48 -19.97 15.55 -54.65
CA GLU A 48 -21.12 16.20 -55.33
C GLU A 48 -22.48 15.97 -54.61
N GLU A 49 -23.51 16.70 -55.02
CA GLU A 49 -24.85 16.82 -54.41
C GLU A 49 -25.85 15.75 -54.91
N GLY A 50 -26.93 15.45 -54.16
CA GLY A 50 -28.03 14.60 -54.64
C GLY A 50 -29.14 14.33 -53.60
N ASP A 51 -30.39 14.63 -53.96
CA ASP A 51 -31.57 14.66 -53.07
C ASP A 51 -32.46 13.38 -53.07
N GLU A 52 -33.38 13.36 -52.10
CA GLU A 52 -34.79 12.88 -52.15
C GLU A 52 -35.22 11.41 -51.85
N GLU A 53 -36.36 11.35 -51.11
CA GLU A 53 -37.38 10.28 -50.89
C GLU A 53 -36.94 8.93 -50.26
N GLU A 54 -37.27 8.61 -49.00
CA GLU A 54 -38.58 8.34 -48.33
C GLU A 54 -39.19 6.93 -48.55
N GLU A 55 -39.33 6.14 -47.48
CA GLU A 55 -40.63 5.70 -46.90
C GLU A 55 -40.49 4.82 -45.63
N GLY A 56 -41.31 5.08 -44.59
CA GLY A 56 -42.02 4.00 -43.86
C GLY A 56 -41.54 3.47 -42.48
N ILE A 57 -41.86 4.21 -41.39
CA ILE A 57 -42.79 3.81 -40.28
C ILE A 57 -42.60 2.41 -39.63
N ASN A 58 -42.56 2.14 -38.32
CA ASN A 58 -42.62 2.82 -36.98
C ASN A 58 -42.19 1.72 -35.94
N ASP A 59 -42.02 1.82 -34.61
CA ASP A 59 -42.13 2.78 -33.47
C ASP A 59 -41.11 2.26 -32.39
N GLY A 60 -40.75 2.89 -31.26
CA GLY A 60 -41.14 4.13 -30.57
C GLY A 60 -40.41 4.22 -29.20
N ASP A 61 -40.79 5.18 -28.34
CA ASP A 61 -40.28 5.47 -26.98
C ASP A 61 -38.88 6.14 -26.83
N GLU A 62 -38.86 7.48 -26.85
CA GLU A 62 -37.78 8.33 -26.31
C GLU A 62 -38.26 9.07 -25.04
N TYR A 63 -37.33 9.55 -24.20
CA TYR A 63 -37.62 10.38 -23.01
C TYR A 63 -37.11 11.81 -23.20
N GLU A 64 -37.93 12.80 -22.84
CA GLU A 64 -37.64 14.23 -23.03
C GLU A 64 -36.63 14.80 -22.01
N ASP A 65 -35.98 15.90 -22.40
CA ASP A 65 -34.95 16.64 -21.65
C ASP A 65 -35.57 17.92 -21.05
N GLU A 66 -35.54 18.09 -19.72
CA GLU A 66 -36.06 19.30 -19.05
C GLU A 66 -34.92 20.22 -18.59
N SER A 67 -34.81 21.37 -19.26
CA SER A 67 -34.00 22.51 -18.83
C SER A 67 -34.70 23.29 -17.72
N VAL A 68 -33.94 23.68 -16.68
CA VAL A 68 -34.46 24.47 -15.55
C VAL A 68 -33.80 25.85 -15.53
N GLU A 69 -34.62 26.91 -15.60
CA GLU A 69 -34.18 28.31 -15.50
C GLU A 69 -34.04 28.79 -14.03
N ASN A 70 -33.53 30.01 -13.82
CA ASN A 70 -33.24 30.59 -12.51
C ASN A 70 -34.31 31.60 -12.06
N GLY A 71 -34.47 31.74 -10.75
CA GLY A 71 -35.24 32.78 -10.06
C GLY A 71 -36.22 32.21 -9.02
N ASP A 72 -36.45 32.78 -7.85
CA ASP A 72 -35.83 33.96 -7.18
C ASP A 72 -35.93 33.74 -5.65
N GLU A 73 -35.00 34.29 -4.85
CA GLU A 73 -35.12 34.34 -3.37
C GLU A 73 -34.82 35.75 -2.82
N GLU A 74 -35.89 36.42 -2.40
CA GLU A 74 -36.01 37.66 -1.60
C GLU A 74 -37.11 37.36 -0.55
N ASP A 75 -37.12 37.81 0.71
CA ASP A 75 -36.21 38.64 1.52
C ASP A 75 -36.58 38.48 3.04
N GLU A 76 -36.02 39.32 3.92
CA GLU A 76 -36.49 39.66 5.29
C GLU A 76 -36.22 38.66 6.47
N PRO A 77 -36.07 39.14 7.74
CA PRO A 77 -34.85 39.86 8.19
C PRO A 77 -34.33 39.46 9.61
N GLU A 78 -33.24 40.10 10.05
CA GLU A 78 -32.72 40.06 11.43
C GLU A 78 -33.47 41.01 12.39
N GLU A 79 -33.54 40.71 13.69
CA GLU A 79 -33.42 41.75 14.74
C GLU A 79 -32.94 41.16 16.09
N GLU A 80 -32.24 41.98 16.89
CA GLU A 80 -31.62 41.59 18.16
C GLU A 80 -32.56 41.74 19.37
N SER A 81 -32.29 41.00 20.46
CA SER A 81 -32.44 41.55 21.82
C SER A 81 -31.64 40.74 22.85
N ALA A 82 -31.12 41.43 23.86
CA ALA A 82 -30.40 40.85 25.00
C ALA A 82 -30.95 41.42 26.30
N GLU A 83 -30.90 40.64 27.41
CA GLU A 83 -30.70 41.16 28.78
C GLU A 83 -30.44 40.04 29.82
N ASP A 84 -29.15 39.75 30.02
CA ASP A 84 -28.42 39.82 31.31
C ASP A 84 -28.70 38.85 32.50
N MET A 85 -27.72 38.79 33.43
CA MET A 85 -27.74 38.26 34.81
C MET A 85 -27.77 36.71 35.01
N ASN A 86 -26.95 36.08 35.88
CA ASN A 86 -25.86 36.59 36.74
C ASN A 86 -24.93 35.46 37.28
N GLY A 87 -23.60 35.68 37.28
CA GLY A 87 -22.58 34.96 38.06
C GLY A 87 -22.27 33.48 37.70
N THR A 88 -21.06 32.94 37.93
CA THR A 88 -19.73 33.50 38.25
C THR A 88 -18.66 32.58 37.56
N GLU A 89 -17.34 32.79 37.54
CA GLU A 89 -16.46 33.70 38.30
C GLU A 89 -15.18 34.05 37.48
N SER A 90 -14.01 34.19 38.12
CA SER A 90 -12.69 34.45 37.53
C SER A 90 -11.59 34.03 38.54
N PRO A 91 -10.25 34.12 38.29
CA PRO A 91 -9.55 34.89 37.24
C PRO A 91 -8.38 34.17 36.53
N LEU A 92 -7.81 34.84 35.51
CA LEU A 92 -6.41 35.29 35.54
C LEU A 92 -6.15 36.32 34.40
N GLU A 93 -5.51 37.43 34.75
CA GLU A 93 -5.21 38.55 33.83
C GLU A 93 -3.81 38.45 33.21
N LEU A 94 -3.53 39.21 32.14
CA LEU A 94 -2.34 40.10 32.06
C LEU A 94 -2.38 41.08 30.85
N VAL A 95 -2.84 42.31 31.12
CA VAL A 95 -2.39 43.65 30.63
C VAL A 95 -2.08 43.90 29.11
N PRO A 96 -2.63 44.97 28.48
CA PRO A 96 -2.50 45.27 27.04
C PRO A 96 -1.62 46.51 26.67
N ALA A 97 -1.66 46.87 25.37
CA ALA A 97 -1.40 48.19 24.72
C ALA A 97 -0.01 48.43 24.06
N PRO A 98 0.14 49.41 23.13
CA PRO A 98 -0.85 50.29 22.49
C PRO A 98 -0.81 50.37 20.93
N ASN A 99 -1.85 51.02 20.38
CA ASN A 99 -2.07 51.44 18.99
C ASN A 99 -0.84 51.77 18.09
N GLY A 100 -0.87 51.26 16.86
CA GLY A 100 -0.20 51.84 15.70
C GLY A 100 -1.15 51.89 14.49
N ARG A 101 -1.43 53.08 13.93
CA ARG A 101 -2.26 53.23 12.72
C ARG A 101 -1.41 53.04 11.46
N GLY A 102 -1.81 52.12 10.59
CA GLY A 102 -1.31 51.99 9.21
C GLY A 102 -2.35 51.27 8.36
N GLY A 103 -2.78 51.90 7.26
CA GLY A 103 -3.79 51.32 6.37
C GLY A 103 -3.14 50.40 5.34
N SER A 104 -3.65 49.17 5.24
CA SER A 104 -3.43 48.24 4.13
C SER A 104 -4.64 47.32 4.10
N ASP A 105 -5.19 47.02 2.92
CA ASP A 105 -6.21 45.99 2.79
C ASP A 105 -5.60 44.63 3.17
N VAL A 106 -6.12 44.03 4.24
CA VAL A 106 -5.77 42.67 4.62
C VAL A 106 -6.73 41.73 3.92
N PHE A 107 -6.29 41.20 2.76
CA PHE A 107 -6.88 39.99 2.22
C PHE A 107 -6.82 38.89 3.30
N THR A 108 -7.97 38.47 3.81
CA THR A 108 -8.07 37.26 4.62
C THR A 108 -7.64 36.06 3.77
N PRO A 109 -6.68 35.24 4.21
CA PRO A 109 -6.28 34.06 3.45
C PRO A 109 -7.47 33.10 3.32
N GLY A 110 -7.88 32.78 2.08
CA GLY A 110 -9.06 31.95 1.78
C GLY A 110 -9.05 30.55 2.42
N LEU A 111 -7.89 30.10 2.91
CA LEU A 111 -7.68 28.90 3.73
C LEU A 111 -8.59 28.80 4.96
N PHE A 112 -9.10 29.91 5.49
CA PHE A 112 -10.04 29.91 6.63
C PHE A 112 -11.52 29.79 6.24
N THR A 113 -11.83 29.57 4.95
CA THR A 113 -13.20 29.29 4.48
C THR A 113 -13.34 27.81 4.12
N SER A 114 -14.53 27.24 4.36
CA SER A 114 -14.87 25.86 3.95
C SER A 114 -14.59 25.63 2.45
N ALA A 115 -15.00 26.58 1.60
CA ALA A 115 -14.77 26.53 0.15
C ALA A 115 -13.27 26.55 -0.21
N GLY A 116 -12.47 27.40 0.43
CA GLY A 116 -11.03 27.46 0.20
C GLY A 116 -10.29 26.20 0.67
N ALA A 117 -10.71 25.62 1.80
CA ALA A 117 -10.22 24.33 2.26
C ALA A 117 -10.57 23.20 1.26
N GLN A 118 -11.81 23.15 0.76
CA GLN A 118 -12.21 22.19 -0.27
C GLN A 118 -11.44 22.37 -1.59
N GLN A 119 -11.19 23.61 -2.03
CA GLN A 119 -10.33 23.88 -3.19
C GLN A 119 -8.89 23.41 -2.99
N ALA A 120 -8.32 23.55 -1.78
CA ALA A 120 -6.99 23.07 -1.45
C ALA A 120 -6.91 21.53 -1.32
N LEU A 121 -7.99 20.87 -0.91
CA LEU A 121 -8.08 19.41 -0.78
C LEU A 121 -8.31 18.70 -2.13
N HIS A 122 -8.95 19.34 -3.11
CA HIS A 122 -9.28 18.70 -4.38
C HIS A 122 -8.07 18.15 -5.18
N PRO A 123 -6.91 18.84 -5.24
CA PRO A 123 -5.69 18.28 -5.82
C PRO A 123 -5.19 17.04 -5.08
N LEU A 124 -5.15 17.08 -3.74
CA LEU A 124 -4.68 15.97 -2.91
C LEU A 124 -5.56 14.72 -3.09
N ARG A 125 -6.89 14.90 -3.11
CA ARG A 125 -7.83 13.81 -3.38
C ARG A 125 -7.58 13.17 -4.74
N ARG A 126 -7.42 13.97 -5.81
CA ARG A 126 -7.11 13.44 -7.15
C ARG A 126 -5.75 12.72 -7.23
N THR A 127 -4.76 13.11 -6.43
CA THR A 127 -3.49 12.39 -6.31
C THR A 127 -3.71 11.04 -5.62
N ALA A 128 -4.44 11.00 -4.50
CA ALA A 128 -4.77 9.75 -3.82
C ALA A 128 -5.59 8.81 -4.72
N ASP A 129 -6.68 9.30 -5.33
CA ASP A 129 -7.53 8.54 -6.27
C ASP A 129 -6.71 7.92 -7.43
N ARG A 130 -5.61 8.57 -7.85
CA ARG A 130 -4.69 8.05 -8.88
C ARG A 130 -3.74 6.98 -8.33
N VAL A 131 -3.15 7.21 -7.15
CA VAL A 131 -2.23 6.24 -6.51
C VAL A 131 -2.97 4.94 -6.19
N THR A 132 -4.20 5.00 -5.68
CA THR A 132 -5.05 3.82 -5.46
C THR A 132 -5.25 3.03 -6.76
N ARG A 133 -5.60 3.69 -7.88
CA ARG A 133 -5.74 3.04 -9.20
C ARG A 133 -4.45 2.43 -9.74
N GLN A 134 -3.30 3.04 -9.44
CA GLN A 134 -1.99 2.46 -9.79
C GLN A 134 -1.76 1.18 -8.98
N ILE A 135 -2.03 1.19 -7.68
CA ILE A 135 -1.92 0.01 -6.80
C ILE A 135 -2.88 -1.11 -7.27
N GLU A 136 -4.14 -0.79 -7.56
CA GLU A 136 -5.14 -1.71 -8.15
C GLU A 136 -4.63 -2.35 -9.44
N ALA A 137 -4.04 -1.57 -10.35
CA ALA A 137 -3.48 -2.08 -11.59
C ALA A 137 -2.26 -3.00 -11.36
N PHE A 138 -1.37 -2.68 -10.42
CA PHE A 138 -0.25 -3.55 -10.05
C PHE A 138 -0.72 -4.87 -9.43
N VAL A 139 -1.76 -4.83 -8.59
CA VAL A 139 -2.46 -5.98 -8.00
C VAL A 139 -3.08 -6.86 -9.09
N GLU A 140 -3.80 -6.27 -10.05
CA GLU A 140 -4.44 -7.01 -11.14
C GLU A 140 -3.41 -7.79 -11.98
N ARG A 141 -2.29 -7.16 -12.36
CA ARG A 141 -1.24 -7.84 -13.13
C ARG A 141 -0.54 -8.92 -12.32
N LEU A 142 -0.39 -8.75 -11.00
CA LEU A 142 0.18 -9.76 -10.09
C LEU A 142 -0.75 -10.97 -9.89
N ASP A 143 -2.05 -10.76 -9.72
CA ASP A 143 -3.05 -11.84 -9.63
C ASP A 143 -3.08 -12.67 -10.93
N ARG A 144 -3.14 -12.00 -12.10
CA ARG A 144 -2.99 -12.62 -13.43
C ARG A 144 -1.66 -13.36 -13.63
N PHE A 145 -0.61 -13.00 -12.88
CA PHE A 145 0.67 -13.71 -12.87
C PHE A 145 0.63 -14.96 -11.98
N LYS A 146 0.06 -14.88 -10.76
CA LYS A 146 -0.08 -15.99 -9.80
C LYS A 146 -1.01 -17.10 -10.31
N GLN A 147 -2.20 -16.76 -10.83
CA GLN A 147 -3.23 -17.74 -11.23
C GLN A 147 -2.77 -18.72 -12.32
N LYS A 148 -1.78 -18.34 -13.12
CA LYS A 148 -1.19 -19.18 -14.16
C LYS A 148 -0.21 -20.17 -13.51
N GLY A 149 -0.75 -21.26 -12.97
CA GLY A 149 0.06 -22.38 -12.47
C GLY A 149 0.97 -22.94 -13.57
N ARG A 150 2.26 -23.10 -13.27
CA ARG A 150 3.32 -23.48 -14.23
C ARG A 150 4.25 -24.51 -13.61
N THR A 151 4.75 -25.43 -14.45
CA THR A 151 5.66 -26.53 -14.06
C THR A 151 6.97 -26.53 -14.84
N ASP A 152 7.25 -25.46 -15.60
CA ASP A 152 8.43 -25.31 -16.46
C ASP A 152 9.09 -23.94 -16.26
N ASP A 153 10.41 -23.93 -16.12
CA ASP A 153 11.24 -22.75 -15.86
C ASP A 153 11.11 -21.72 -16.99
N PHE A 154 11.00 -22.16 -18.24
CA PHE A 154 10.84 -21.26 -19.38
C PHE A 154 9.48 -20.53 -19.34
N GLY A 155 8.42 -21.23 -18.92
CA GLY A 155 7.10 -20.63 -18.71
C GLY A 155 7.08 -19.60 -17.57
N ASN A 156 7.83 -19.85 -16.48
CA ASN A 156 8.00 -18.89 -15.39
C ASN A 156 8.77 -17.64 -15.85
N TYR A 157 9.86 -17.83 -16.58
CA TYR A 157 10.64 -16.76 -17.18
C TYR A 157 9.83 -15.89 -18.16
N GLN A 158 9.09 -16.51 -19.09
CA GLN A 158 8.24 -15.77 -20.04
C GLN A 158 7.14 -14.97 -19.32
N ALA A 159 6.61 -15.51 -18.22
CA ALA A 159 5.63 -14.82 -17.39
C ALA A 159 6.20 -13.61 -16.64
N ALA A 160 7.40 -13.75 -16.07
CA ALA A 160 8.10 -12.65 -15.41
C ALA A 160 8.40 -11.52 -16.41
N TYR A 161 8.86 -11.86 -17.62
CA TYR A 161 9.06 -10.88 -18.70
C TYR A 161 7.78 -10.10 -19.04
N GLN A 162 6.64 -10.79 -19.22
CA GLN A 162 5.36 -10.12 -19.50
C GLN A 162 4.84 -9.29 -18.31
N LEU A 163 5.10 -9.72 -17.07
CA LEU A 163 4.75 -8.94 -15.88
C LEU A 163 5.55 -7.63 -15.81
N VAL A 164 6.87 -7.70 -16.00
CA VAL A 164 7.75 -6.53 -16.04
C VAL A 164 7.39 -5.59 -17.19
N LYS A 165 7.11 -6.11 -18.39
CA LYS A 165 6.61 -5.31 -19.52
C LYS A 165 5.32 -4.57 -19.13
N SER A 166 4.43 -5.21 -18.39
CA SER A 166 3.19 -4.58 -17.93
C SER A 166 3.40 -3.47 -16.90
N TYR A 167 4.35 -3.62 -15.97
CA TYR A 167 4.70 -2.56 -15.01
C TYR A 167 5.42 -1.37 -15.67
N GLN A 168 6.26 -1.63 -16.69
CA GLN A 168 6.82 -0.56 -17.51
C GLN A 168 5.73 0.27 -18.20
N VAL A 169 4.75 -0.39 -18.83
CA VAL A 169 3.64 0.29 -19.50
C VAL A 169 2.81 1.12 -18.51
N LEU A 170 2.45 0.57 -17.34
CA LEU A 170 1.72 1.33 -16.30
C LEU A 170 2.47 2.59 -15.83
N ALA A 171 3.81 2.53 -15.71
CA ALA A 171 4.62 3.71 -15.38
C ALA A 171 4.69 4.73 -16.54
N GLN A 172 4.77 4.27 -17.79
CA GLN A 172 4.75 5.13 -18.97
C GLN A 172 3.39 5.82 -19.17
N ASP A 173 2.29 5.08 -18.98
CA ASP A 173 0.92 5.62 -19.05
C ASP A 173 0.69 6.68 -17.97
N ALA A 174 1.21 6.47 -16.74
CA ALA A 174 1.16 7.46 -15.67
C ALA A 174 1.90 8.77 -16.02
N ILE A 175 3.10 8.67 -16.63
CA ILE A 175 3.87 9.84 -17.12
C ILE A 175 3.07 10.58 -18.20
N GLN A 176 2.47 9.85 -19.14
CA GLN A 176 1.61 10.43 -20.16
C GLN A 176 0.39 11.14 -19.56
N ASP A 177 -0.30 10.54 -18.59
CA ASP A 177 -1.52 11.11 -18.03
C ASP A 177 -1.25 12.32 -17.14
N ILE A 178 -0.15 12.34 -16.39
CA ILE A 178 0.26 13.52 -15.63
C ILE A 178 0.70 14.65 -16.56
N SER A 179 1.43 14.36 -17.64
CA SER A 179 1.81 15.39 -18.63
C SER A 179 0.59 15.92 -19.41
N LYS A 180 -0.34 15.07 -19.86
CA LYS A 180 -1.65 15.47 -20.43
C LYS A 180 -2.46 16.34 -19.45
N GLN A 181 -2.53 15.96 -18.17
CA GLN A 181 -3.21 16.78 -17.16
C GLN A 181 -2.52 18.12 -16.92
N ASN A 182 -1.18 18.19 -16.98
CA ASN A 182 -0.42 19.43 -16.83
C ASN A 182 -0.62 20.37 -18.04
N THR A 183 -0.58 19.86 -19.28
CA THR A 183 -0.88 20.67 -20.47
C THR A 183 -2.33 21.18 -20.47
N LEU A 184 -3.30 20.35 -20.07
CA LEU A 184 -4.70 20.77 -19.90
C LEU A 184 -4.90 21.81 -18.79
N LYS A 185 -4.20 21.71 -17.65
CA LYS A 185 -4.18 22.76 -16.60
C LYS A 185 -3.62 24.07 -17.16
N ARG A 186 -2.48 24.01 -17.86
CA ARG A 186 -1.84 25.17 -18.50
C ARG A 186 -2.75 25.83 -19.54
N ALA A 187 -3.41 25.05 -20.40
CA ALA A 187 -4.37 25.56 -21.38
C ALA A 187 -5.55 26.30 -20.71
N LYS A 188 -6.10 25.75 -19.63
CA LYS A 188 -7.20 26.38 -18.87
C LYS A 188 -6.77 27.66 -18.12
N MET A 189 -5.52 27.75 -17.66
CA MET A 189 -4.97 28.98 -17.07
C MET A 189 -4.59 30.05 -18.11
N GLY A 190 -4.27 29.65 -19.34
CA GLY A 190 -3.65 30.49 -20.38
C GLY A 190 -4.43 31.73 -20.83
N TRP A 191 -5.74 31.81 -20.55
CA TRP A 191 -6.54 33.01 -20.84
C TRP A 191 -6.39 34.11 -19.76
N SER A 192 -6.04 33.75 -18.53
CA SER A 192 -6.02 34.68 -17.38
C SER A 192 -4.68 35.41 -17.22
N THR A 193 -3.56 34.72 -17.45
CA THR A 193 -2.20 35.20 -17.13
C THR A 193 -1.51 36.02 -18.22
N SER A 194 -2.15 36.24 -19.37
CA SER A 194 -1.57 36.92 -20.55
C SER A 194 -1.36 38.45 -20.40
N ARG A 195 -1.10 38.94 -19.18
CA ARG A 195 -0.85 40.36 -18.86
C ARG A 195 0.41 40.63 -18.05
N THR A 196 1.20 39.60 -17.70
CA THR A 196 2.47 39.75 -16.99
C THR A 196 3.60 39.00 -17.70
N ASN A 197 4.69 39.70 -18.03
CA ASN A 197 5.89 39.10 -18.64
C ASN A 197 6.72 38.31 -17.60
N GLY A 198 6.19 37.16 -17.18
CA GLY A 198 6.93 36.13 -16.45
C GLY A 198 7.00 34.85 -17.29
N THR A 199 8.16 34.21 -17.35
CA THR A 199 8.27 32.84 -17.86
C THR A 199 7.37 31.94 -17.02
N ALA A 200 6.58 31.08 -17.69
CA ALA A 200 5.53 30.31 -17.01
C ALA A 200 6.13 29.27 -16.05
N SER A 201 6.20 29.63 -14.76
CA SER A 201 6.75 28.81 -13.68
C SER A 201 6.17 27.39 -13.73
N HIS A 202 7.06 26.40 -13.77
CA HIS A 202 6.69 25.01 -13.59
C HIS A 202 6.19 24.79 -12.16
N ASP A 203 5.22 23.90 -12.00
CA ASP A 203 4.82 23.41 -10.67
C ASP A 203 5.89 22.40 -10.22
N PRO A 204 6.73 22.73 -9.23
CA PRO A 204 7.87 21.90 -8.87
C PRO A 204 7.44 20.52 -8.35
N LYS A 205 6.24 20.41 -7.77
CA LYS A 205 5.74 19.14 -7.23
C LYS A 205 5.30 18.18 -8.35
N ILE A 206 4.75 18.71 -9.44
CA ILE A 206 4.43 17.91 -10.64
C ILE A 206 5.72 17.49 -11.34
N GLU A 207 6.74 18.34 -11.35
CA GLU A 207 8.04 18.01 -11.95
C GLU A 207 8.79 16.94 -11.14
N GLU A 208 8.79 17.02 -9.81
CA GLU A 208 9.30 15.98 -8.90
C GLU A 208 8.56 14.65 -9.09
N GLU A 209 7.23 14.66 -9.18
CA GLU A 209 6.41 13.46 -9.43
C GLU A 209 6.73 12.82 -10.79
N LEU A 210 6.88 13.62 -11.84
CA LEU A 210 7.29 13.12 -13.16
C LEU A 210 8.72 12.54 -13.14
N GLN A 211 9.64 13.13 -12.37
CA GLN A 211 11.00 12.56 -12.19
C GLN A 211 10.98 11.23 -11.44
N ARG A 212 10.17 11.08 -10.38
CA ARG A 212 10.00 9.81 -9.64
C ARG A 212 9.40 8.71 -10.54
N LEU A 213 8.36 9.02 -11.31
CA LEU A 213 7.78 8.06 -12.27
C LEU A 213 8.73 7.71 -13.42
N GLN A 214 9.53 8.66 -13.92
CA GLN A 214 10.54 8.37 -14.94
C GLN A 214 11.63 7.44 -14.37
N LEU A 215 12.03 7.59 -13.11
CA LEU A 215 12.93 6.65 -12.43
C LEU A 215 12.31 5.26 -12.29
N GLU A 216 11.02 5.15 -11.98
CA GLU A 216 10.30 3.86 -11.98
C GLU A 216 10.27 3.22 -13.37
N ALA A 217 9.82 3.95 -14.41
CA ALA A 217 9.76 3.46 -15.79
C ALA A 217 11.15 3.01 -16.29
N ASN A 218 12.20 3.77 -15.98
CA ASN A 218 13.58 3.41 -16.27
C ASN A 218 14.02 2.14 -15.53
N THR A 219 13.56 1.93 -14.29
CA THR A 219 13.88 0.74 -13.47
C THR A 219 13.20 -0.53 -14.04
N TRP A 220 11.94 -0.44 -14.45
CA TRP A 220 11.26 -1.55 -15.11
C TRP A 220 11.85 -1.85 -16.50
N GLN A 221 12.21 -0.83 -17.29
CA GLN A 221 12.91 -1.01 -18.57
C GLN A 221 14.29 -1.67 -18.42
N LEU A 222 15.06 -1.32 -17.38
CA LEU A 222 16.34 -1.96 -17.06
C LEU A 222 16.14 -3.45 -16.77
N LEU A 223 15.17 -3.78 -15.91
CA LEU A 223 14.86 -5.16 -15.55
C LEU A 223 14.40 -5.97 -16.77
N LEU A 224 13.56 -5.39 -17.65
CA LEU A 224 13.09 -6.04 -18.87
C LEU A 224 14.27 -6.38 -19.81
N ASN A 225 15.21 -5.45 -19.95
CA ASN A 225 16.42 -5.59 -20.77
C ASN A 225 17.44 -6.59 -20.20
N LEU A 226 17.53 -6.71 -18.87
CA LEU A 226 18.39 -7.69 -18.20
C LEU A 226 17.76 -9.08 -18.11
N ILE A 227 16.42 -9.17 -18.09
CA ILE A 227 15.71 -10.45 -18.22
C ILE A 227 15.88 -11.00 -19.64
N SER A 228 15.59 -10.20 -20.68
CA SER A 228 15.45 -10.64 -22.09
C SER A 228 16.63 -11.40 -22.71
N ILE A 229 17.81 -11.34 -22.10
CA ILE A 229 19.07 -11.98 -22.54
C ILE A 229 19.54 -13.12 -21.63
N ASP A 230 18.92 -13.27 -20.46
CA ASP A 230 19.31 -14.20 -19.40
C ASP A 230 18.44 -15.48 -19.43
N ASP A 231 17.70 -15.71 -20.52
CA ASP A 231 16.87 -16.89 -20.71
C ASP A 231 17.70 -18.20 -20.78
N PRO A 232 17.13 -19.36 -20.39
CA PRO A 232 17.86 -20.63 -20.41
C PRO A 232 18.41 -21.03 -21.81
N PRO A 233 17.67 -20.84 -22.93
CA PRO A 233 18.23 -20.99 -24.28
C PRO A 233 19.45 -20.10 -24.58
N SER A 234 19.42 -18.80 -24.26
CA SER A 234 20.56 -17.87 -24.46
C SER A 234 21.77 -18.27 -23.61
N LYS A 235 21.55 -18.69 -22.36
CA LYS A 235 22.61 -19.26 -21.50
C LYS A 235 23.26 -20.50 -22.11
N ALA A 236 22.49 -21.40 -22.72
CA ALA A 236 23.00 -22.56 -23.43
C ALA A 236 23.73 -22.18 -24.73
N SER A 237 23.18 -21.23 -25.49
CA SER A 237 23.76 -20.70 -26.73
C SER A 237 25.11 -20.03 -26.48
N CYS A 238 25.25 -19.24 -25.41
CA CYS A 238 26.51 -18.59 -25.05
C CYS A 238 27.62 -19.60 -24.69
N LYS A 239 27.31 -20.67 -23.95
CA LYS A 239 28.27 -21.75 -23.68
C LYS A 239 28.73 -22.44 -24.98
N LYS A 240 27.78 -22.74 -25.89
CA LYS A 240 28.09 -23.29 -27.22
C LYS A 240 28.91 -22.32 -28.08
N ALA A 241 28.72 -21.01 -27.92
CA ALA A 241 29.55 -20.00 -28.57
C ALA A 241 30.98 -20.01 -28.02
N GLN A 242 31.19 -20.05 -26.70
CA GLN A 242 32.54 -20.11 -26.08
C GLN A 242 33.39 -21.27 -26.62
N GLU A 243 32.77 -22.42 -26.92
CA GLU A 243 33.44 -23.60 -27.50
C GLU A 243 33.73 -23.48 -29.01
N THR A 244 32.97 -22.68 -29.76
CA THR A 244 32.98 -22.67 -31.24
C THR A 244 33.39 -21.34 -31.89
N VAL A 245 33.45 -20.26 -31.11
CA VAL A 245 33.65 -18.88 -31.58
C VAL A 245 34.95 -18.69 -32.34
N PHE A 246 36.08 -19.19 -31.81
CA PHE A 246 37.37 -19.04 -32.46
C PHE A 246 37.52 -19.95 -33.68
N GLN A 247 36.71 -21.00 -33.81
CA GLN A 247 36.70 -21.91 -34.94
C GLN A 247 35.95 -21.30 -36.14
N LYS A 248 34.88 -20.53 -35.88
CA LYS A 248 34.20 -19.68 -36.88
C LYS A 248 35.12 -18.55 -37.37
N LEU A 249 35.81 -17.86 -36.45
CA LEU A 249 36.59 -16.67 -36.77
C LEU A 249 37.94 -16.95 -37.44
N HIS A 250 38.27 -16.13 -38.44
CA HIS A 250 39.50 -16.23 -39.24
C HIS A 250 40.21 -14.88 -39.46
N ARG A 251 41.43 -14.91 -40.00
CA ARG A 251 42.28 -13.71 -40.15
C ARG A 251 41.65 -12.58 -40.97
N TYR A 252 40.72 -12.92 -41.87
CA TYR A 252 40.04 -11.99 -42.78
C TYR A 252 38.66 -11.57 -42.29
N SER A 253 38.24 -12.00 -41.09
CA SER A 253 36.95 -11.59 -40.51
C SER A 253 36.91 -10.08 -40.30
N SER A 254 35.78 -9.45 -40.62
CA SER A 254 35.51 -8.04 -40.31
C SER A 254 35.63 -7.75 -38.81
N ASP A 255 35.77 -6.47 -38.45
CA ASP A 255 35.72 -6.06 -37.04
C ASP A 255 34.32 -6.31 -36.45
N ARG A 256 33.26 -6.19 -37.27
CA ARG A 256 31.86 -6.49 -36.94
C ARG A 256 31.63 -7.97 -36.63
N GLU A 257 32.07 -8.90 -37.49
CA GLU A 257 32.01 -10.34 -37.21
C GLU A 257 32.64 -10.69 -35.85
N VAL A 258 33.80 -10.11 -35.55
CA VAL A 258 34.55 -10.39 -34.31
C VAL A 258 33.89 -9.77 -33.09
N TRP A 259 33.18 -8.64 -33.24
CA TRP A 259 32.34 -8.05 -32.21
C TRP A 259 31.09 -8.90 -31.90
N GLU A 260 30.35 -9.34 -32.92
CA GLU A 260 29.16 -10.19 -32.73
C GLU A 260 29.53 -11.57 -32.13
N ASN A 261 30.66 -12.13 -32.57
CA ASN A 261 31.22 -13.34 -32.00
C ASN A 261 31.74 -13.14 -30.56
N PHE A 262 32.19 -11.93 -30.19
CA PHE A 262 32.52 -11.58 -28.81
C PHE A 262 31.27 -11.52 -27.92
N LEU A 263 30.25 -10.74 -28.30
CA LEU A 263 29.04 -10.58 -27.48
C LEU A 263 28.24 -11.89 -27.33
N SER A 264 28.22 -12.75 -28.35
CA SER A 264 27.60 -14.08 -28.23
C SER A 264 28.38 -15.05 -27.35
N ALA A 265 29.70 -14.88 -27.17
CA ALA A 265 30.53 -15.74 -26.34
C ALA A 265 30.81 -15.19 -24.92
N ASP A 266 30.61 -13.89 -24.68
CA ASP A 266 30.81 -13.25 -23.38
C ASP A 266 29.52 -12.59 -22.87
N HIS A 267 28.66 -13.38 -22.23
CA HIS A 267 27.36 -12.93 -21.73
C HIS A 267 27.45 -11.70 -20.80
N TYR A 268 28.48 -11.59 -19.94
CA TYR A 268 28.63 -10.41 -19.07
C TYR A 268 29.00 -9.14 -19.86
N ALA A 269 29.70 -9.29 -20.99
CA ALA A 269 29.92 -8.15 -21.90
C ALA A 269 28.62 -7.76 -22.63
N LEU A 270 27.78 -8.72 -23.01
CA LEU A 270 26.44 -8.47 -23.58
C LEU A 270 25.54 -7.73 -22.58
N GLU A 271 25.50 -8.15 -21.31
CA GLU A 271 24.80 -7.42 -20.24
C GLU A 271 25.32 -5.98 -20.13
N CYS A 272 26.64 -5.78 -20.08
CA CYS A 272 27.23 -4.45 -19.98
C CYS A 272 26.87 -3.55 -21.18
N VAL A 273 26.85 -4.07 -22.41
CA VAL A 273 26.42 -3.32 -23.60
C VAL A 273 24.93 -2.95 -23.53
N ILE A 274 24.08 -3.84 -23.01
CA ILE A 274 22.64 -3.59 -22.89
C ILE A 274 22.33 -2.61 -21.74
N ILE A 275 23.09 -2.65 -20.66
CA ILE A 275 23.09 -1.60 -19.62
C ILE A 275 23.51 -0.26 -20.21
N MET A 276 24.52 -0.21 -21.09
CA MET A 276 24.89 1.02 -21.78
C MET A 276 23.80 1.54 -22.71
N LYS A 277 23.10 0.68 -23.46
CA LYS A 277 21.95 1.09 -24.29
C LYS A 277 20.77 1.61 -23.46
N TRP A 278 20.54 1.03 -22.27
CA TRP A 278 19.58 1.58 -21.32
C TRP A 278 20.02 2.97 -20.83
N LEU A 279 21.28 3.16 -20.46
CA LEU A 279 21.82 4.48 -20.08
C LEU A 279 21.69 5.51 -21.21
N GLU A 280 22.00 5.12 -22.45
CA GLU A 280 21.84 5.95 -23.66
C GLU A 280 20.38 6.41 -23.84
N HIS A 281 19.41 5.52 -23.62
CA HIS A 281 17.98 5.87 -23.60
C HIS A 281 17.64 6.82 -22.44
N THR A 282 18.09 6.57 -21.21
CA THR A 282 17.83 7.50 -20.09
C THR A 282 18.42 8.89 -20.32
N ALA A 283 19.54 8.97 -21.04
CA ALA A 283 20.19 10.23 -21.41
C ALA A 283 19.47 10.99 -22.55
N THR A 284 18.51 10.39 -23.26
CA THR A 284 17.62 11.12 -24.19
C THR A 284 16.30 11.54 -23.54
N THR A 285 15.77 10.78 -22.57
CA THR A 285 14.48 11.09 -21.93
C THR A 285 14.54 12.18 -20.85
N ARG A 286 15.69 12.36 -20.18
CA ARG A 286 15.85 13.37 -19.11
C ARG A 286 16.08 14.78 -19.70
N PRO A 287 15.29 15.82 -19.34
CA PRO A 287 15.56 17.19 -19.75
C PRO A 287 16.92 17.64 -19.22
N GLN A 288 17.72 18.33 -20.04
CA GLN A 288 19.17 18.41 -19.82
C GLN A 288 19.67 19.77 -19.31
N ASP A 289 20.29 19.77 -18.14
CA ASP A 289 21.24 20.81 -17.68
C ASP A 289 22.45 20.96 -18.63
N ILE A 290 22.71 19.92 -19.44
CA ILE A 290 23.74 19.93 -20.47
C ILE A 290 23.34 20.86 -21.64
N ASP A 291 22.07 20.88 -22.06
CA ASP A 291 21.62 21.75 -23.16
C ASP A 291 21.55 23.22 -22.76
N SER A 292 21.17 23.52 -21.51
CA SER A 292 21.20 24.89 -21.00
C SER A 292 22.63 25.42 -20.92
N LEU A 293 23.60 24.60 -20.48
CA LEU A 293 25.01 25.01 -20.44
C LEU A 293 25.66 25.09 -21.84
N ILE A 294 25.28 24.22 -22.79
CA ILE A 294 25.71 24.36 -24.20
C ILE A 294 25.18 25.69 -24.77
N SER A 295 23.89 25.99 -24.59
CA SER A 295 23.27 27.24 -25.04
C SER A 295 23.89 28.49 -24.40
N GLU A 296 24.26 28.42 -23.11
CA GLU A 296 24.99 29.49 -22.43
C GLU A 296 26.39 29.71 -23.05
N LEU A 297 27.14 28.64 -23.29
CA LEU A 297 28.47 28.70 -23.91
C LEU A 297 28.42 29.19 -25.37
N GLU A 298 27.41 28.80 -26.15
CA GLU A 298 27.17 29.29 -27.51
C GLU A 298 26.80 30.78 -27.52
N SER A 299 26.02 31.25 -26.53
CA SER A 299 25.74 32.67 -26.31
C SER A 299 27.02 33.46 -25.96
N GLN A 300 27.84 32.94 -25.03
CA GLN A 300 29.14 33.52 -24.65
C GLN A 300 30.19 33.51 -25.78
N ALA A 301 29.98 32.72 -26.84
CA ALA A 301 30.83 32.75 -28.03
C ALA A 301 30.55 33.94 -28.97
N GLU A 302 29.48 34.72 -28.75
CA GLU A 302 29.13 35.98 -29.45
C GLU A 302 28.92 35.88 -30.99
N ARG A 303 28.82 34.68 -31.55
CA ARG A 303 28.76 34.42 -33.00
C ARG A 303 27.42 34.72 -33.66
N GLY A 304 26.34 34.73 -32.89
CA GLY A 304 24.96 34.70 -33.39
C GLY A 304 24.50 33.29 -33.79
N GLN A 305 23.21 33.00 -33.61
CA GLN A 305 22.62 31.69 -33.90
C GLN A 305 22.75 31.35 -35.40
N GLY A 306 23.14 30.11 -35.71
CA GLY A 306 23.25 29.61 -37.09
C GLY A 306 24.56 29.93 -37.83
N HIS A 307 25.47 30.72 -37.25
CA HIS A 307 26.75 31.07 -37.89
C HIS A 307 27.88 30.07 -37.57
N TRP A 308 27.61 28.79 -37.85
CA TRP A 308 28.48 27.64 -37.53
C TRP A 308 29.59 27.36 -38.57
N THR A 309 29.49 27.93 -39.77
CA THR A 309 30.33 27.57 -40.94
C THR A 309 31.78 28.09 -40.90
N HIS A 310 32.25 28.54 -39.73
CA HIS A 310 33.60 29.03 -39.49
C HIS A 310 34.12 28.44 -38.17
N GLY A 311 35.29 27.78 -38.20
CA GLY A 311 36.02 27.31 -37.00
C GLY A 311 36.49 28.46 -36.10
N TRP A 312 37.78 28.59 -35.75
CA TRP A 312 38.25 29.65 -34.84
C TRP A 312 38.21 31.06 -35.45
N LEU A 313 37.04 31.71 -35.44
CA LEU A 313 36.73 32.95 -36.16
C LEU A 313 37.54 34.13 -35.61
N TYR A 314 37.43 34.42 -34.31
CA TYR A 314 38.04 35.60 -33.70
C TYR A 314 39.58 35.48 -33.69
N THR A 315 40.10 34.26 -33.52
CA THR A 315 41.52 33.94 -33.60
C THR A 315 42.05 34.11 -35.03
N LYS A 316 41.31 33.61 -36.04
CA LYS A 316 41.58 33.80 -37.48
C LYS A 316 41.58 35.27 -37.89
N GLU A 317 40.69 36.10 -37.33
CA GLU A 317 40.70 37.54 -37.56
C GLU A 317 41.87 38.24 -36.88
N THR A 318 42.21 37.86 -35.64
CA THR A 318 43.36 38.40 -34.91
C THR A 318 44.68 38.11 -35.65
N ILE A 319 44.86 36.87 -36.14
CA ILE A 319 46.01 36.45 -36.98
C ILE A 319 46.04 37.26 -38.29
N LYS A 320 44.90 37.42 -38.97
CA LYS A 320 44.81 38.26 -40.18
C LYS A 320 45.18 39.72 -39.90
N GLY A 321 44.75 40.27 -38.76
CA GLY A 321 45.11 41.60 -38.29
C GLY A 321 46.63 41.78 -38.13
N GLN A 322 47.28 40.87 -37.39
CA GLN A 322 48.74 40.90 -37.21
C GLN A 322 49.51 40.71 -38.52
N LYS A 323 49.02 39.88 -39.47
CA LYS A 323 49.62 39.77 -40.81
C LYS A 323 49.50 41.06 -41.63
N ARG A 324 48.34 41.74 -41.58
CA ARG A 324 48.13 43.05 -42.22
C ARG A 324 49.08 44.11 -41.64
N LEU A 325 49.16 44.22 -40.31
CA LEU A 325 50.04 45.16 -39.61
C LEU A 325 51.53 44.98 -39.94
N ARG A 326 51.96 43.74 -40.19
CA ARG A 326 53.35 43.40 -40.57
C ARG A 326 53.60 43.39 -42.08
N ALA A 327 52.58 43.65 -42.92
CA ALA A 327 52.60 43.46 -44.37
C ALA A 327 53.15 42.07 -44.80
N TRP A 328 52.92 41.04 -43.98
CA TRP A 328 53.65 39.77 -44.04
C TRP A 328 52.83 38.67 -44.73
N PRO A 329 53.20 38.21 -45.95
CA PRO A 329 52.39 37.27 -46.72
C PRO A 329 52.54 35.80 -46.26
N GLN A 330 53.64 35.47 -45.60
CA GLN A 330 53.95 34.11 -45.14
C GLN A 330 53.12 33.72 -43.89
N PRO A 331 53.18 32.45 -43.43
CA PRO A 331 52.78 32.08 -42.06
C PRO A 331 53.47 32.95 -41.00
N LEU A 332 52.85 33.05 -39.83
CA LEU A 332 53.46 33.65 -38.65
C LEU A 332 54.17 32.52 -37.87
N GLU A 333 55.45 32.67 -37.58
CA GLU A 333 56.24 31.61 -36.93
C GLU A 333 55.90 31.48 -35.44
N PRO A 334 55.47 30.31 -34.93
CA PRO A 334 55.05 30.14 -33.53
C PRO A 334 56.13 30.45 -32.48
N LYS A 335 57.41 30.44 -32.91
CA LYS A 335 58.60 30.57 -32.06
C LYS A 335 59.31 31.93 -32.17
N ASP A 336 58.82 32.86 -32.98
CA ASP A 336 59.39 34.21 -33.05
C ASP A 336 58.97 35.02 -31.81
N PRO A 337 59.90 35.43 -30.92
CA PRO A 337 59.56 36.20 -29.73
C PRO A 337 58.81 37.51 -30.02
N GLY A 338 59.04 38.12 -31.18
CA GLY A 338 58.34 39.33 -31.61
C GLY A 338 56.87 39.07 -31.97
N ILE A 339 56.53 37.85 -32.39
CA ILE A 339 55.16 37.42 -32.64
C ILE A 339 54.51 36.98 -31.32
N THR A 340 55.19 36.16 -30.52
CA THR A 340 54.71 35.69 -29.20
C THR A 340 54.39 36.85 -28.25
N ALA A 341 55.10 37.97 -28.35
CA ALA A 341 54.86 39.18 -27.53
C ALA A 341 53.79 40.14 -28.09
N SER A 342 53.30 39.96 -29.32
CA SER A 342 52.34 40.89 -29.96
C SER A 342 50.99 40.28 -30.35
N LEU A 343 50.94 38.96 -30.52
CA LEU A 343 49.73 38.21 -30.85
C LEU A 343 49.17 37.61 -29.54
N LEU A 344 48.46 38.43 -28.77
CA LEU A 344 48.00 38.12 -27.41
C LEU A 344 46.47 38.04 -27.30
N THR A 345 45.96 37.24 -26.36
CA THR A 345 44.53 37.18 -26.00
C THR A 345 44.04 38.52 -25.44
N SER A 346 42.82 38.92 -25.80
CA SER A 346 42.18 40.17 -25.34
C SER A 346 42.23 40.39 -23.83
N ASP A 347 41.89 39.36 -23.04
CA ASP A 347 41.58 39.51 -21.62
C ASP A 347 42.79 39.29 -20.70
N VAL A 348 43.73 38.41 -21.10
CA VAL A 348 44.75 37.84 -20.18
C VAL A 348 46.18 38.01 -20.71
N SER A 349 46.37 38.69 -21.85
CA SER A 349 47.70 38.94 -22.46
C SER A 349 48.56 37.68 -22.67
N LYS A 350 47.93 36.51 -22.87
CA LYS A 350 48.64 35.25 -23.17
C LYS A 350 48.89 35.12 -24.68
N PRO A 351 49.97 34.45 -25.13
CA PRO A 351 50.18 34.21 -26.55
C PRO A 351 49.07 33.37 -27.19
N LEU A 352 48.57 33.82 -28.34
CA LEU A 352 47.64 33.06 -29.18
C LEU A 352 48.39 32.23 -30.22
N ILE A 353 47.76 31.15 -30.69
CA ILE A 353 48.26 30.33 -31.80
C ILE A 353 48.47 31.16 -33.08
N THR A 354 49.46 30.78 -33.89
CA THR A 354 49.80 31.47 -35.16
C THR A 354 49.28 30.75 -36.41
N GLN A 355 48.72 29.54 -36.25
CA GLN A 355 48.22 28.64 -37.30
C GLN A 355 46.81 28.15 -36.90
N LEU A 356 46.04 27.58 -37.83
CA LEU A 356 44.59 27.30 -37.67
C LEU A 356 44.22 25.83 -37.97
N ASP A 357 45.22 24.95 -37.89
CA ASP A 357 45.05 23.50 -37.88
C ASP A 357 44.57 23.00 -36.50
N PRO A 358 43.80 21.89 -36.41
CA PRO A 358 43.24 21.41 -35.15
C PRO A 358 44.24 21.18 -34.02
N ASP A 359 45.45 20.70 -34.34
CA ASP A 359 46.48 20.44 -33.34
C ASP A 359 47.25 21.69 -32.90
N ALA A 360 47.02 22.87 -33.50
CA ALA A 360 47.78 24.09 -33.25
C ALA A 360 47.87 24.46 -31.75
N VAL A 361 46.76 24.36 -31.00
CA VAL A 361 46.71 24.63 -29.55
C VAL A 361 47.69 23.72 -28.81
N THR A 362 47.61 22.41 -29.06
CA THR A 362 48.43 21.37 -28.42
C THR A 362 49.90 21.41 -28.87
N ARG A 363 50.15 21.64 -30.17
CA ARG A 363 51.48 21.66 -30.79
C ARG A 363 52.27 22.93 -30.48
N GLN A 364 51.60 24.08 -30.41
CA GLN A 364 52.24 25.37 -30.13
C GLN A 364 52.23 25.70 -28.63
N LYS A 365 51.32 25.11 -27.85
CA LYS A 365 51.08 25.40 -26.42
C LYS A 365 50.71 26.87 -26.20
N GLN A 366 49.81 27.36 -27.06
CA GLN A 366 49.32 28.73 -27.13
C GLN A 366 47.77 28.69 -27.19
N HIS A 367 47.12 29.80 -26.89
CA HIS A 367 45.66 29.83 -26.68
C HIS A 367 44.85 30.27 -27.90
N LEU A 368 43.54 30.03 -27.85
CA LEU A 368 42.53 30.67 -28.73
C LEU A 368 42.06 32.01 -28.13
N GLN A 369 41.38 32.83 -28.92
CA GLN A 369 40.59 33.94 -28.36
C GLN A 369 39.43 33.39 -27.52
N LYS A 370 38.98 34.18 -26.53
CA LYS A 370 38.03 33.73 -25.50
C LYS A 370 36.71 33.21 -26.07
N GLN A 371 36.14 33.90 -27.05
CA GLN A 371 34.94 33.50 -27.79
C GLN A 371 35.13 32.15 -28.49
N ASP A 372 36.30 31.91 -29.07
CA ASP A 372 36.63 30.61 -29.70
C ASP A 372 36.88 29.50 -28.65
N GLN A 373 37.32 29.83 -27.43
CA GLN A 373 37.42 28.87 -26.32
C GLN A 373 36.03 28.42 -25.84
N PHE A 374 35.07 29.33 -25.72
CA PHE A 374 33.68 28.99 -25.40
C PHE A 374 33.04 28.15 -26.51
N TYR A 375 33.26 28.50 -27.77
CA TYR A 375 32.79 27.71 -28.92
C TYR A 375 33.37 26.29 -28.94
N GLU A 376 34.69 26.11 -28.76
CA GLU A 376 35.28 24.76 -28.69
C GLU A 376 34.72 23.97 -27.50
N ARG A 377 34.57 24.59 -26.33
CA ARG A 377 34.01 23.91 -25.15
C ARG A 377 32.56 23.48 -25.37
N ALA A 378 31.71 24.32 -25.96
CA ALA A 378 30.36 23.94 -26.37
C ALA A 378 30.40 22.78 -27.38
N THR A 379 31.25 22.88 -28.40
CA THR A 379 31.38 21.86 -29.45
C THR A 379 31.81 20.50 -28.89
N TRP A 380 32.80 20.46 -27.98
CA TRP A 380 33.22 19.22 -27.30
C TRP A 380 32.21 18.70 -26.29
N MET A 381 31.46 19.59 -25.62
CA MET A 381 30.36 19.20 -24.73
C MET A 381 29.20 18.57 -25.53
N THR A 382 28.93 19.04 -26.75
CA THR A 382 28.00 18.40 -27.69
C THR A 382 28.52 17.05 -28.21
N CYS A 383 29.82 16.92 -28.53
CA CYS A 383 30.42 15.62 -28.84
C CYS A 383 30.28 14.62 -27.68
N TRP A 384 30.51 15.07 -26.44
CA TRP A 384 30.31 14.28 -25.22
C TRP A 384 28.85 13.86 -25.06
N LYS A 385 27.90 14.79 -25.22
CA LYS A 385 26.45 14.51 -25.23
C LYS A 385 26.08 13.41 -26.24
N MET A 386 26.46 13.59 -27.51
CA MET A 386 26.10 12.65 -28.59
C MET A 386 26.60 11.23 -28.30
N LEU A 387 27.85 11.09 -27.85
CA LEU A 387 28.41 9.78 -27.52
C LEU A 387 27.68 9.08 -26.36
N ARG A 388 27.22 9.81 -25.34
CA ARG A 388 26.43 9.25 -24.22
C ARG A 388 24.98 8.95 -24.57
N GLN A 389 24.45 9.52 -25.65
CA GLN A 389 23.08 9.28 -26.12
C GLN A 389 23.01 8.15 -27.16
N GLY A 390 24.14 7.53 -27.49
CA GLY A 390 24.20 6.44 -28.47
C GLY A 390 23.97 6.89 -29.91
N GLU A 391 24.14 8.19 -30.19
CA GLU A 391 23.87 8.80 -31.50
C GLU A 391 24.67 8.12 -32.61
N ASN A 392 24.05 7.96 -33.78
CA ASN A 392 24.62 7.22 -34.90
C ASN A 392 25.72 8.02 -35.64
N TRP A 393 26.54 7.32 -36.43
CA TRP A 393 27.74 7.89 -37.06
C TRP A 393 27.43 8.68 -38.32
N THR A 394 26.23 8.56 -38.87
CA THR A 394 25.72 9.46 -39.90
C THR A 394 25.43 10.83 -39.31
N LYS A 395 24.62 10.91 -38.23
CA LYS A 395 24.29 12.17 -37.54
C LYS A 395 25.51 12.90 -36.99
N ILE A 396 26.45 12.18 -36.36
CA ILE A 396 27.72 12.74 -35.87
C ILE A 396 28.57 13.31 -37.03
N ARG A 397 28.50 12.71 -38.22
CA ARG A 397 29.21 13.18 -39.43
C ARG A 397 28.54 14.41 -40.03
N GLU A 398 27.23 14.39 -40.19
CA GLU A 398 26.43 15.50 -40.71
C GLU A 398 26.61 16.75 -39.83
N TRP A 399 26.47 16.60 -38.52
CA TRP A 399 26.68 17.68 -37.54
C TRP A 399 28.10 18.28 -37.60
N ALA A 400 29.12 17.47 -37.88
CA ALA A 400 30.50 17.95 -38.07
C ALA A 400 30.70 18.61 -39.44
N GLU A 401 29.98 18.18 -40.47
CA GLU A 401 30.03 18.73 -41.83
C GLU A 401 29.32 20.09 -41.93
N GLU A 402 28.19 20.30 -41.23
CA GLU A 402 27.55 21.62 -41.04
C GLU A 402 28.54 22.68 -40.51
N ARG A 403 29.46 22.25 -39.65
CA ARG A 403 30.49 23.08 -38.98
C ARG A 403 31.78 23.18 -39.78
N LEU A 404 31.89 22.48 -40.93
CA LEU A 404 33.12 22.30 -41.72
C LEU A 404 34.29 21.72 -40.92
N GLU A 405 33.99 20.94 -39.87
CA GLU A 405 34.93 20.32 -38.94
C GLU A 405 34.91 18.79 -39.08
N ASN A 406 34.80 18.28 -40.30
CA ASN A 406 34.75 16.85 -40.66
C ASN A 406 35.88 16.00 -40.02
N TRP A 407 36.99 16.64 -39.64
CA TRP A 407 38.08 16.01 -38.88
C TRP A 407 37.63 15.51 -37.49
N LYS A 408 36.68 16.18 -36.83
CA LYS A 408 36.07 15.72 -35.57
C LYS A 408 35.36 14.39 -35.82
N ALA A 409 34.50 14.29 -36.85
CA ALA A 409 33.87 13.01 -37.22
C ALA A 409 34.91 11.91 -37.50
N VAL A 410 35.94 12.16 -38.30
CA VAL A 410 37.02 11.18 -38.56
C VAL A 410 37.73 10.75 -37.25
N SER A 411 37.95 11.68 -36.32
CA SER A 411 38.58 11.42 -35.03
C SER A 411 37.70 10.60 -34.08
N LEU A 412 36.37 10.78 -34.14
CA LEU A 412 35.38 10.11 -33.29
C LEU A 412 34.99 8.72 -33.81
N CYS A 413 34.70 8.59 -35.12
CA CYS A 413 34.27 7.31 -35.71
C CYS A 413 35.39 6.27 -35.75
N GLY A 414 36.63 6.71 -35.96
CA GLY A 414 37.81 5.87 -36.24
C GLY A 414 37.78 5.19 -37.62
N SER A 415 36.65 4.60 -38.00
CA SER A 415 36.41 3.96 -39.31
C SER A 415 35.13 4.47 -39.97
N SER A 416 34.98 4.22 -41.27
CA SER A 416 33.69 4.30 -41.96
C SER A 416 32.82 3.09 -41.61
N VAL A 417 31.53 3.32 -41.36
CA VAL A 417 30.51 2.26 -41.42
C VAL A 417 30.40 1.81 -42.88
N ASP A 418 30.48 0.52 -43.13
CA ASP A 418 30.30 -0.08 -44.46
C ASP A 418 28.82 -0.49 -44.62
N PRO A 419 28.05 0.11 -45.56
CA PRO A 419 26.61 -0.17 -45.72
C PRO A 419 26.29 -1.63 -46.05
N GLU A 420 27.20 -2.36 -46.72
CA GLU A 420 26.98 -3.77 -47.08
C GLU A 420 27.38 -4.72 -45.94
N SER A 421 27.97 -4.21 -44.85
CA SER A 421 28.37 -5.00 -43.67
C SER A 421 27.20 -5.28 -42.72
N GLY A 422 26.13 -5.91 -43.23
CA GLY A 422 25.01 -6.39 -42.43
C GLY A 422 25.44 -7.36 -41.31
N GLY A 423 24.72 -7.35 -40.19
CA GLY A 423 24.92 -8.29 -39.07
C GLY A 423 23.65 -8.45 -38.25
N GLU A 424 23.49 -9.61 -37.60
CA GLU A 424 22.21 -10.08 -37.07
C GLU A 424 21.72 -9.40 -35.77
N ARG A 425 22.59 -8.76 -34.97
CA ARG A 425 22.22 -8.31 -33.60
C ARG A 425 22.49 -6.82 -33.35
N THR A 426 23.54 -6.26 -33.93
CA THR A 426 23.77 -4.81 -33.96
C THR A 426 23.17 -4.19 -35.22
N PRO A 427 22.56 -2.99 -35.18
CA PRO A 427 22.25 -2.20 -36.38
C PRO A 427 23.51 -1.82 -37.15
N VAL A 428 23.40 -1.49 -38.44
CA VAL A 428 24.57 -1.12 -39.27
C VAL A 428 25.19 0.18 -38.77
N ASP A 429 24.38 1.22 -38.56
CA ASP A 429 24.80 2.52 -38.00
C ASP A 429 24.31 2.70 -36.55
N ASP A 430 25.06 2.14 -35.61
CA ASP A 430 24.77 2.12 -34.16
C ASP A 430 25.89 2.84 -33.38
N GLY A 431 25.55 3.57 -32.31
CA GLY A 431 26.53 4.28 -31.47
C GLY A 431 27.61 3.37 -30.85
N MET A 432 27.37 2.06 -30.80
CA MET A 432 28.34 1.03 -30.39
C MET A 432 29.45 0.75 -31.42
N THR A 433 29.31 1.13 -32.70
CA THR A 433 30.27 0.75 -33.76
C THR A 433 31.71 1.26 -33.50
N ARG A 434 31.89 2.35 -32.72
CA ARG A 434 33.21 2.78 -32.19
C ARG A 434 33.99 1.67 -31.50
N MET A 435 33.31 0.76 -30.80
CA MET A 435 33.95 -0.30 -30.03
C MET A 435 34.46 -1.44 -30.92
N MET A 436 33.77 -1.74 -32.03
CA MET A 436 34.10 -2.84 -32.94
C MET A 436 35.53 -2.70 -33.50
N ASN A 437 35.89 -1.46 -33.87
CA ASN A 437 37.18 -1.06 -34.47
C ASN A 437 38.41 -1.27 -33.55
N PHE A 438 38.22 -1.67 -32.28
CA PHE A 438 39.29 -1.85 -31.30
C PHE A 438 40.46 -2.71 -31.82
N ARG A 439 40.14 -3.76 -32.59
CA ARG A 439 41.09 -4.78 -33.08
C ARG A 439 41.99 -4.25 -34.20
N SER A 440 41.44 -3.51 -35.16
CA SER A 440 42.17 -2.97 -36.30
C SER A 440 42.90 -1.66 -35.98
N GLN A 441 42.37 -0.85 -35.06
CA GLN A 441 42.80 0.54 -34.83
C GLN A 441 43.57 0.75 -33.51
N GLU A 442 44.51 -0.16 -33.19
CA GLU A 442 45.31 -0.09 -31.96
C GLU A 442 46.18 1.19 -31.85
N SER A 443 46.57 1.79 -32.98
CA SER A 443 47.29 3.07 -33.03
C SER A 443 46.41 4.31 -32.80
N TRP A 444 45.17 4.32 -33.32
CA TRP A 444 44.20 5.41 -33.08
C TRP A 444 43.82 5.48 -31.60
N ARG A 445 43.49 4.34 -30.97
CA ARG A 445 43.22 4.28 -29.53
C ARG A 445 44.40 4.71 -28.67
N ALA A 446 45.64 4.43 -29.10
CA ALA A 446 46.85 4.91 -28.43
C ALA A 446 46.98 6.45 -28.53
N ALA A 447 46.59 7.06 -29.65
CA ALA A 447 46.51 8.52 -29.79
C ALA A 447 45.40 9.11 -28.90
N CYS A 448 44.19 8.54 -28.90
CA CYS A 448 43.10 8.97 -28.00
C CYS A 448 43.51 8.91 -26.51
N SER A 449 44.19 7.82 -26.09
CA SER A 449 44.72 7.70 -24.73
C SER A 449 45.78 8.76 -24.41
N ALA A 450 46.65 9.10 -25.37
CA ALA A 450 47.63 10.18 -25.20
C ALA A 450 46.99 11.57 -25.11
N LEU A 451 45.87 11.81 -25.82
CA LEU A 451 45.09 13.05 -25.74
C LEU A 451 44.33 13.15 -24.40
N ALA A 452 43.60 12.11 -24.00
CA ALA A 452 42.88 12.06 -22.72
C ALA A 452 43.80 12.32 -21.51
N ARG A 453 45.03 11.81 -21.54
CA ARG A 453 46.05 11.98 -20.50
C ARG A 453 46.83 13.29 -20.58
N ASN A 454 46.63 14.14 -21.60
CA ASN A 454 47.32 15.42 -21.73
C ASN A 454 46.59 16.53 -20.95
N PRO A 455 47.15 17.08 -19.85
CA PRO A 455 46.47 18.08 -19.01
C PRO A 455 46.42 19.49 -19.63
N ASN A 456 46.94 19.67 -20.85
CA ASN A 456 46.91 20.96 -21.56
C ASN A 456 45.72 21.08 -22.54
N ILE A 457 44.88 20.03 -22.61
CA ILE A 457 43.70 19.94 -23.49
C ILE A 457 42.42 20.20 -22.67
N GLU A 458 41.36 20.65 -23.33
CA GLU A 458 40.04 20.92 -22.74
C GLU A 458 39.44 19.64 -22.10
N ASP A 459 38.70 19.77 -21.00
CA ASP A 459 38.29 18.60 -20.21
C ASP A 459 37.21 17.72 -20.89
N PHE A 460 36.28 18.29 -21.66
CA PHE A 460 35.33 17.52 -22.46
C PHE A 460 36.02 16.85 -23.66
N GLU A 461 36.96 17.52 -24.32
CA GLU A 461 37.78 16.90 -25.39
C GLU A 461 38.52 15.66 -24.83
N ARG A 462 39.15 15.81 -23.65
CA ARG A 462 39.83 14.71 -22.97
C ARG A 462 38.87 13.60 -22.55
N ALA A 463 37.66 13.92 -22.10
CA ALA A 463 36.63 12.97 -21.70
C ALA A 463 36.06 12.17 -22.88
N VAL A 464 35.85 12.84 -24.02
CA VAL A 464 35.45 12.22 -25.30
C VAL A 464 36.50 11.22 -25.77
N TYR A 465 37.78 11.61 -25.79
CA TYR A 465 38.86 10.67 -26.14
C TYR A 465 39.06 9.56 -25.10
N ALA A 466 38.72 9.81 -23.83
CA ALA A 466 38.76 8.78 -22.78
C ALA A 466 37.73 7.67 -23.03
N LEU A 467 36.47 8.04 -23.33
CA LEU A 467 35.43 7.07 -23.73
C LEU A 467 35.87 6.21 -24.94
N LEU A 468 36.49 6.82 -25.95
CA LEU A 468 36.92 6.11 -27.16
C LEU A 468 38.08 5.13 -26.94
N CYS A 469 38.91 5.33 -25.91
CA CYS A 469 40.02 4.42 -25.59
C CYS A 469 39.81 3.53 -24.35
N GLY A 470 38.73 3.73 -23.59
CA GLY A 470 38.41 2.99 -22.36
C GLY A 470 39.06 3.56 -21.08
N GLU A 471 39.65 4.75 -21.16
CA GLU A 471 40.20 5.49 -20.02
C GLU A 471 39.06 6.14 -19.21
N THR A 472 39.22 6.27 -17.89
CA THR A 472 38.12 6.74 -17.01
C THR A 472 38.41 8.05 -16.27
N GLU A 473 39.66 8.32 -15.88
CA GLU A 473 40.01 9.49 -15.04
C GLU A 473 39.55 10.83 -15.64
N ALA A 474 39.76 11.03 -16.95
CA ALA A 474 39.39 12.28 -17.61
C ALA A 474 37.86 12.42 -17.79
N ALA A 475 37.16 11.30 -18.01
CA ALA A 475 35.71 11.30 -18.19
C ALA A 475 34.98 11.56 -16.85
N PHE A 476 35.39 10.89 -15.75
CA PHE A 476 34.84 11.14 -14.42
C PHE A 476 35.00 12.58 -13.92
N LYS A 477 35.91 13.38 -14.50
CA LYS A 477 36.05 14.81 -14.17
C LYS A 477 34.86 15.64 -14.66
N VAL A 478 34.26 15.29 -15.81
CA VAL A 478 33.14 16.02 -16.45
C VAL A 478 31.78 15.37 -16.22
N CYS A 479 31.72 14.15 -15.67
CA CYS A 479 30.46 13.54 -15.21
C CYS A 479 29.72 14.46 -14.22
N GLN A 480 28.42 14.60 -14.44
CA GLN A 480 27.48 15.42 -13.67
C GLN A 480 26.44 14.55 -12.94
N SER A 481 25.90 13.51 -13.61
CA SER A 481 24.89 12.61 -13.05
C SER A 481 25.45 11.23 -12.65
N TRP A 482 24.68 10.49 -11.83
CA TRP A 482 24.87 9.07 -11.57
C TRP A 482 25.00 8.23 -12.85
N ASP A 483 24.12 8.47 -13.83
CA ASP A 483 24.08 7.74 -15.10
C ASP A 483 25.38 7.94 -15.90
N ASP A 484 25.98 9.13 -15.81
CA ASP A 484 27.26 9.45 -16.46
C ASP A 484 28.40 8.58 -15.89
N TYR A 485 28.46 8.41 -14.57
CA TYR A 485 29.48 7.59 -13.90
C TYR A 485 29.29 6.10 -14.22
N LEU A 486 28.05 5.62 -14.27
CA LEU A 486 27.75 4.27 -14.75
C LEU A 486 28.20 4.07 -16.21
N TYR A 487 27.89 5.02 -17.09
CA TYR A 487 28.23 4.91 -18.51
C TYR A 487 29.73 4.81 -18.75
N VAL A 488 30.52 5.67 -18.09
CA VAL A 488 31.99 5.62 -18.15
C VAL A 488 32.54 4.29 -17.62
N HIS A 489 31.98 3.77 -16.52
CA HIS A 489 32.37 2.48 -15.95
C HIS A 489 32.11 1.32 -16.92
N PHE A 490 30.87 1.15 -17.40
CA PHE A 490 30.53 0.05 -18.30
C PHE A 490 31.24 0.17 -19.67
N ASN A 491 31.43 1.38 -20.19
CA ASN A 491 32.23 1.63 -21.40
C ASN A 491 33.67 1.11 -21.24
N SER A 492 34.31 1.37 -20.10
CA SER A 492 35.66 0.85 -19.80
C SER A 492 35.68 -0.68 -19.65
N VAL A 493 34.70 -1.26 -18.95
CA VAL A 493 34.58 -2.72 -18.76
C VAL A 493 34.41 -3.44 -20.12
N VAL A 494 33.51 -2.98 -20.99
CA VAL A 494 33.27 -3.59 -22.31
C VAL A 494 34.53 -3.54 -23.18
N LEU A 495 35.21 -2.39 -23.24
CA LEU A 495 36.44 -2.23 -24.01
C LEU A 495 37.59 -3.09 -23.46
N SER A 496 37.70 -3.25 -22.13
CA SER A 496 38.67 -4.15 -21.49
C SER A 496 38.39 -5.62 -21.84
N ARG A 497 37.14 -6.07 -21.74
CA ARG A 497 36.78 -7.46 -22.07
C ARG A 497 36.97 -7.76 -23.56
N TYR A 498 36.63 -6.81 -24.45
CA TYR A 498 36.89 -6.95 -25.87
C TYR A 498 38.41 -6.96 -26.19
N GLN A 499 39.23 -6.23 -25.43
CA GLN A 499 40.69 -6.37 -25.48
C GLN A 499 41.14 -7.79 -25.09
N GLY A 500 40.57 -8.36 -24.03
CA GLY A 500 40.78 -9.73 -23.59
C GLY A 500 40.45 -10.75 -24.68
N PHE A 501 39.25 -10.66 -25.26
CA PHE A 501 38.81 -11.48 -26.39
C PHE A 501 39.74 -11.36 -27.61
N CYS A 502 40.03 -10.13 -28.06
CA CYS A 502 40.94 -9.87 -29.18
C CYS A 502 42.36 -10.40 -28.92
N LYS A 503 42.84 -10.38 -27.68
CA LYS A 503 44.15 -10.92 -27.27
C LYS A 503 44.17 -12.45 -27.28
N GLN A 504 43.06 -13.11 -26.93
CA GLN A 504 42.90 -14.56 -27.09
C GLN A 504 42.77 -14.96 -28.57
N PHE A 505 41.97 -14.24 -29.36
CA PHE A 505 41.84 -14.49 -30.79
C PHE A 505 43.18 -14.32 -31.54
N ARG A 506 43.95 -13.26 -31.24
CA ARG A 506 45.32 -13.07 -31.77
C ARG A 506 46.26 -14.24 -31.43
N ARG A 507 46.08 -14.90 -30.29
CA ARG A 507 46.82 -16.14 -29.94
C ARG A 507 46.33 -17.34 -30.76
N LYS A 508 45.03 -17.56 -30.91
CA LYS A 508 44.47 -18.62 -31.77
C LYS A 508 45.00 -18.53 -33.21
N LEU A 509 45.10 -17.32 -33.77
CA LEU A 509 45.67 -17.08 -35.10
C LEU A 509 47.18 -17.41 -35.23
N SER A 510 47.88 -17.67 -34.12
CA SER A 510 49.28 -18.14 -34.11
C SER A 510 49.44 -19.67 -33.96
N HIS A 511 48.33 -20.39 -33.81
CA HIS A 511 48.29 -21.86 -33.72
C HIS A 511 47.84 -22.48 -35.05
N SER A 512 47.85 -23.82 -35.14
CA SER A 512 47.29 -24.52 -36.31
C SER A 512 45.81 -24.16 -36.50
N PRO A 513 45.33 -23.92 -37.75
CA PRO A 513 43.91 -23.70 -38.02
C PRO A 513 42.99 -24.84 -37.53
N THR A 514 43.54 -26.04 -37.38
CA THR A 514 42.83 -27.25 -36.90
C THR A 514 42.91 -27.46 -35.39
N ALA A 515 43.64 -26.63 -34.63
CA ALA A 515 43.73 -26.78 -33.18
C ALA A 515 42.46 -26.21 -32.51
N PRO A 516 41.68 -27.02 -31.76
CA PRO A 516 40.58 -26.50 -30.97
C PRO A 516 41.12 -25.62 -29.84
N VAL A 517 40.66 -24.38 -29.80
CA VAL A 517 40.97 -23.41 -28.74
C VAL A 517 39.67 -22.74 -28.36
N ASN A 518 39.14 -23.07 -27.19
CA ASN A 518 37.92 -22.45 -26.67
C ASN A 518 38.24 -21.03 -26.19
N PHE A 519 37.27 -20.13 -26.27
CA PHE A 519 37.34 -18.84 -25.59
C PHE A 519 37.09 -19.04 -24.09
N VAL A 520 37.91 -18.41 -23.25
CA VAL A 520 37.71 -18.35 -21.81
C VAL A 520 37.37 -16.91 -21.43
N PRO A 521 36.10 -16.58 -21.08
CA PRO A 521 35.75 -15.23 -20.65
C PRO A 521 36.49 -14.83 -19.38
N GLU A 522 36.71 -13.53 -19.21
CA GLU A 522 37.23 -12.98 -17.96
C GLU A 522 36.18 -13.11 -16.84
N PRO A 523 36.55 -13.18 -15.55
CA PRO A 523 35.58 -13.27 -14.44
C PRO A 523 34.51 -12.16 -14.50
N VAL A 524 33.32 -12.45 -13.96
CA VAL A 524 32.20 -11.48 -13.94
C VAL A 524 32.46 -10.35 -12.95
N GLY A 525 32.18 -9.11 -13.37
CA GLY A 525 32.62 -7.89 -12.67
C GLY A 525 31.74 -7.44 -11.50
N TYR A 526 30.65 -8.15 -11.18
CA TYR A 526 29.66 -7.72 -10.18
C TYR A 526 30.25 -7.28 -8.83
N SER A 527 31.27 -7.97 -8.33
CA SER A 527 31.89 -7.63 -7.04
C SER A 527 32.64 -6.29 -7.07
N ASP A 528 33.18 -5.90 -8.22
CA ASP A 528 33.90 -4.63 -8.42
C ASP A 528 32.94 -3.49 -8.76
N PHE A 529 31.85 -3.79 -9.49
CA PHE A 529 30.73 -2.88 -9.62
C PHE A 529 30.13 -2.50 -8.25
N ASN A 530 29.89 -3.49 -7.37
CA ASN A 530 29.33 -3.23 -6.04
C ASN A 530 30.28 -2.38 -5.15
N LYS A 531 31.61 -2.50 -5.31
CA LYS A 531 32.59 -1.60 -4.68
C LYS A 531 32.52 -0.19 -5.26
N PHE A 532 32.38 -0.06 -6.58
CA PHE A 532 32.25 1.22 -7.29
C PHE A 532 30.97 1.97 -6.87
N VAL A 533 29.84 1.28 -6.73
CA VAL A 533 28.59 1.82 -6.17
C VAL A 533 28.81 2.40 -4.76
N GLN A 534 29.46 1.65 -3.87
CA GLN A 534 29.73 2.12 -2.50
C GLN A 534 30.67 3.33 -2.46
N TYR A 535 31.66 3.40 -3.37
CA TYR A 535 32.48 4.60 -3.56
C TYR A 535 31.64 5.80 -4.05
N MET A 536 30.71 5.60 -4.99
CA MET A 536 29.84 6.67 -5.51
C MET A 536 28.89 7.24 -4.46
N LYS A 537 28.38 6.43 -3.50
CA LYS A 537 27.63 6.97 -2.34
C LYS A 537 28.47 7.97 -1.52
N GLY A 538 29.80 7.81 -1.48
CA GLY A 538 30.72 8.71 -0.79
C GLY A 538 31.15 9.96 -1.58
N ASN A 539 30.74 10.11 -2.85
CA ASN A 539 31.18 11.20 -3.72
C ASN A 539 30.40 12.50 -3.44
N GLU A 540 31.10 13.62 -3.23
CA GLU A 540 30.50 14.94 -2.95
C GLU A 540 29.50 15.43 -4.02
N ARG A 541 29.70 15.06 -5.30
CA ARG A 541 28.83 15.53 -6.40
C ARG A 541 27.55 14.73 -6.53
N ILE A 542 27.67 13.40 -6.57
CA ILE A 542 26.56 12.48 -6.91
C ILE A 542 26.05 11.69 -5.71
N GLY A 543 26.63 11.86 -4.52
CA GLY A 543 26.31 11.06 -3.33
C GLY A 543 24.85 11.16 -2.87
N VAL A 544 24.12 12.21 -3.26
CA VAL A 544 22.66 12.33 -3.03
C VAL A 544 21.90 11.48 -4.05
N GLU A 545 22.18 11.60 -5.36
CA GLU A 545 21.56 10.77 -6.39
C GLU A 545 21.91 9.28 -6.20
N ALA A 546 23.14 8.96 -5.76
CA ALA A 546 23.59 7.61 -5.43
C ALA A 546 22.93 6.99 -4.18
N ARG A 547 22.25 7.80 -3.35
CA ARG A 547 21.45 7.35 -2.19
C ARG A 547 19.94 7.32 -2.46
N ASN A 548 19.49 7.85 -3.61
CA ASN A 548 18.08 7.81 -4.00
C ASN A 548 17.58 6.35 -4.02
N PRO A 549 16.34 6.07 -3.59
CA PRO A 549 15.89 4.69 -3.37
C PRO A 549 15.73 3.92 -4.68
N TYR A 550 15.21 4.53 -5.75
CA TYR A 550 15.17 3.93 -7.09
C TYR A 550 16.58 3.62 -7.61
N ARG A 551 17.57 4.49 -7.38
CA ARG A 551 18.97 4.24 -7.76
C ARG A 551 19.60 3.10 -6.96
N THR A 552 19.20 2.94 -5.70
CA THR A 552 19.64 1.82 -4.84
C THR A 552 19.06 0.48 -5.33
N ILE A 553 17.80 0.47 -5.79
CA ILE A 553 17.17 -0.69 -6.46
C ILE A 553 17.88 -1.00 -7.80
N GLN A 554 18.12 0.01 -8.65
CA GLN A 554 18.86 -0.15 -9.91
C GLN A 554 20.26 -0.72 -9.67
N ALA A 555 20.99 -0.23 -8.65
CA ALA A 555 22.31 -0.75 -8.30
C ALA A 555 22.27 -2.23 -7.89
N ALA A 556 21.23 -2.68 -7.18
CA ALA A 556 21.04 -4.09 -6.84
C ALA A 556 20.82 -4.97 -8.09
N MET A 557 20.07 -4.50 -9.09
CA MET A 557 19.91 -5.18 -10.38
C MET A 557 21.24 -5.29 -11.14
N LEU A 558 21.92 -4.15 -11.32
CA LEU A 558 23.19 -4.03 -12.09
C LEU A 558 24.32 -4.86 -11.47
N GLY A 559 24.37 -4.94 -10.15
CA GLY A 559 25.32 -5.75 -9.39
C GLY A 559 24.89 -7.20 -9.14
N LYS A 560 23.73 -7.63 -9.66
CA LYS A 560 23.02 -8.89 -9.33
C LYS A 560 22.99 -9.20 -7.82
N GLY A 561 22.94 -8.15 -6.99
CA GLY A 561 23.14 -8.19 -5.53
C GLY A 561 21.89 -8.54 -4.73
N TYR A 562 20.95 -9.27 -5.33
CA TYR A 562 19.57 -9.42 -4.84
C TYR A 562 19.49 -9.97 -3.40
N ASP A 563 20.18 -11.07 -3.09
CA ASP A 563 20.24 -11.65 -1.74
C ASP A 563 20.65 -10.60 -0.69
N THR A 564 21.75 -9.89 -0.94
CA THR A 564 22.27 -8.86 -0.03
C THR A 564 21.37 -7.63 0.05
N PHE A 565 20.67 -7.29 -1.03
CA PHE A 565 19.71 -6.18 -1.06
C PHE A 565 18.47 -6.50 -0.23
N PHE A 566 17.75 -7.59 -0.54
CA PHE A 566 16.49 -7.93 0.12
C PHE A 566 16.65 -8.30 1.60
N TYR A 567 17.77 -8.95 1.96
CA TYR A 567 18.10 -9.22 3.38
C TYR A 567 18.38 -7.95 4.18
N SER A 568 18.92 -6.90 3.53
CA SER A 568 19.25 -5.64 4.19
C SER A 568 18.07 -4.66 4.19
N LEU A 569 17.24 -4.66 3.12
CA LEU A 569 15.99 -3.89 3.05
C LEU A 569 14.96 -4.42 4.05
N ALA A 570 14.85 -5.74 4.24
CA ALA A 570 13.97 -6.34 5.26
C ALA A 570 14.24 -5.79 6.67
N LYS A 571 15.53 -5.54 6.97
CA LYS A 571 15.98 -4.94 8.23
C LYS A 571 15.72 -3.44 8.31
N ALA A 572 15.79 -2.74 7.18
CA ALA A 572 15.38 -1.35 7.09
C ALA A 572 13.88 -1.19 7.37
N VAL A 573 13.04 -1.97 6.67
CA VAL A 573 11.58 -2.05 6.88
C VAL A 573 11.23 -2.36 8.33
N SER A 574 11.89 -3.36 8.93
CA SER A 574 11.73 -3.72 10.34
C SER A 574 12.08 -2.56 11.30
N GLN A 575 13.17 -1.83 11.02
CA GLN A 575 13.58 -0.67 11.81
C GLN A 575 12.62 0.52 11.67
N VAL A 576 12.18 0.83 10.45
CA VAL A 576 11.23 1.91 10.14
C VAL A 576 9.88 1.65 10.82
N ALA A 577 9.31 0.46 10.66
CA ALA A 577 8.04 0.08 11.28
C ALA A 577 8.09 0.20 12.82
N LYS A 578 9.19 -0.26 13.43
CA LYS A 578 9.45 -0.14 14.88
C LYS A 578 9.66 1.30 15.36
N THR A 579 10.07 2.22 14.49
CA THR A 579 10.15 3.67 14.79
C THR A 579 8.80 4.37 14.63
N GLY A 580 7.94 3.89 13.72
CA GLY A 580 6.59 4.42 13.51
C GLY A 580 5.57 3.98 14.57
N SER A 581 5.55 2.71 14.97
CA SER A 581 4.56 2.18 15.92
C SER A 581 5.07 0.99 16.73
N GLU A 582 4.91 1.05 18.06
CA GLU A 582 5.17 -0.09 18.96
C GLU A 582 4.17 -1.24 18.77
N ASP A 583 3.00 -0.97 18.17
CA ASP A 583 1.89 -1.92 17.96
C ASP A 583 2.01 -2.70 16.63
N SER A 584 3.07 -2.45 15.84
CA SER A 584 3.22 -2.94 14.45
C SER A 584 3.23 -4.47 14.33
N PHE A 585 2.73 -4.98 13.19
CA PHE A 585 2.79 -6.39 12.82
C PHE A 585 4.07 -6.78 12.05
N VAL A 586 4.90 -5.83 11.64
CA VAL A 586 6.16 -6.09 10.95
C VAL A 586 7.14 -6.77 11.92
N PRO A 587 7.72 -7.96 11.59
CA PRO A 587 8.64 -8.66 12.48
C PRO A 587 9.88 -7.85 12.86
N ASP A 588 10.27 -7.90 14.13
CA ASP A 588 11.48 -7.26 14.65
C ASP A 588 12.74 -8.08 14.32
N LEU A 589 13.63 -7.49 13.50
CA LEU A 589 14.91 -8.07 13.07
C LEU A 589 16.12 -7.38 13.75
N SER A 590 15.89 -6.54 14.76
CA SER A 590 16.92 -5.76 15.44
C SER A 590 17.76 -6.60 16.44
N PRO A 591 19.00 -6.19 16.79
CA PRO A 591 19.72 -5.01 16.32
C PRO A 591 20.84 -5.34 15.31
N THR A 592 20.75 -4.80 14.10
CA THR A 592 21.90 -4.70 13.18
C THR A 592 21.89 -3.35 12.47
N HIS A 593 23.06 -2.76 12.28
CA HIS A 593 23.26 -1.51 11.53
C HIS A 593 22.73 -1.66 10.09
N VAL A 594 21.93 -0.70 9.64
CA VAL A 594 21.37 -0.59 8.28
C VAL A 594 22.09 0.54 7.53
N ASP A 595 22.17 0.48 6.19
CA ASP A 595 22.66 1.58 5.35
C ASP A 595 21.56 2.65 5.22
N ASP A 596 21.88 3.93 5.45
CA ASP A 596 20.91 5.04 5.40
C ASP A 596 20.05 5.06 4.12
N SER A 597 20.62 4.68 2.98
CA SER A 597 19.89 4.62 1.70
C SER A 597 18.89 3.46 1.61
N LEU A 598 19.03 2.42 2.44
CA LEU A 598 18.02 1.37 2.58
C LEU A 598 16.93 1.77 3.57
N LEU A 599 17.21 2.61 4.57
CA LEU A 599 16.17 3.23 5.40
C LEU A 599 15.31 4.17 4.55
N ILE A 600 15.92 5.05 3.76
CA ILE A 600 15.21 5.90 2.78
C ILE A 600 14.39 5.06 1.78
N ALA A 601 14.88 3.89 1.36
CA ALA A 601 14.14 2.98 0.46
C ALA A 601 13.06 2.12 1.14
N ALA A 602 12.98 2.14 2.47
CA ALA A 602 11.91 1.53 3.26
C ALA A 602 10.88 2.56 3.76
N GLU A 603 11.27 3.85 3.82
CA GLU A 603 10.39 4.99 4.09
C GLU A 603 9.66 5.50 2.84
N ASP A 604 10.11 5.15 1.63
CA ASP A 604 9.50 5.54 0.35
C ASP A 604 8.53 4.45 -0.16
N ASP A 605 7.22 4.75 -0.16
CA ASP A 605 6.13 3.84 -0.56
C ASP A 605 6.30 3.24 -1.98
N ASP A 606 6.71 4.09 -2.94
CA ASP A 606 6.89 3.68 -4.33
C ASP A 606 8.11 2.77 -4.47
N ALA A 607 9.20 3.08 -3.76
CA ALA A 607 10.39 2.24 -3.73
C ALA A 607 10.11 0.89 -3.06
N LEU A 608 9.35 0.86 -1.96
CA LEU A 608 8.99 -0.38 -1.27
C LEU A 608 8.00 -1.24 -2.11
N ARG A 609 7.08 -0.61 -2.86
CA ARG A 609 6.30 -1.29 -3.91
C ARG A 609 7.23 -1.91 -4.95
N ILE A 610 8.09 -1.13 -5.59
CA ILE A 610 8.98 -1.60 -6.66
C ILE A 610 9.90 -2.72 -6.16
N ALA A 611 10.45 -2.60 -4.95
CA ALA A 611 11.27 -3.63 -4.33
C ALA A 611 10.47 -4.91 -4.03
N THR A 612 9.23 -4.79 -3.55
CA THR A 612 8.33 -5.94 -3.30
C THR A 612 7.99 -6.68 -4.58
N HIS A 613 7.60 -5.98 -5.64
CA HIS A 613 7.35 -6.61 -6.93
C HIS A 613 8.63 -7.18 -7.55
N LEU A 614 9.78 -6.52 -7.40
CA LEU A 614 11.08 -7.05 -7.82
C LEU A 614 11.46 -8.33 -7.07
N TYR A 615 11.22 -8.41 -5.76
CA TYR A 615 11.46 -9.62 -4.96
C TYR A 615 10.66 -10.81 -5.50
N ILE A 616 9.35 -10.61 -5.76
CA ILE A 616 8.47 -11.63 -6.33
C ILE A 616 8.98 -12.09 -7.72
N ILE A 617 9.30 -11.14 -8.60
CA ILE A 617 9.82 -11.41 -9.94
C ILE A 617 11.14 -12.18 -9.87
N ALA A 618 12.13 -11.67 -9.14
CA ALA A 618 13.46 -12.23 -9.02
C ALA A 618 13.49 -13.60 -8.32
N SER A 619 12.57 -13.84 -7.37
CA SER A 619 12.33 -15.16 -6.79
C SER A 619 11.77 -16.14 -7.83
N SER A 620 10.78 -15.72 -8.64
CA SER A 620 10.14 -16.58 -9.65
C SER A 620 11.06 -17.04 -10.80
N ILE A 621 12.16 -16.32 -11.04
CA ILE A 621 13.17 -16.62 -12.08
C ILE A 621 14.51 -17.12 -11.50
N GLY A 622 14.58 -17.39 -10.19
CA GLY A 622 15.75 -17.98 -9.54
C GLY A 622 16.97 -17.06 -9.42
N TYR A 623 16.78 -15.73 -9.40
CA TYR A 623 17.84 -14.75 -9.13
C TYR A 623 18.17 -14.61 -7.62
N ILE A 624 17.39 -15.27 -6.76
CA ILE A 624 17.43 -15.16 -5.30
C ILE A 624 17.56 -16.57 -4.69
N ARG A 625 18.31 -16.69 -3.59
CA ARG A 625 18.37 -17.94 -2.80
C ARG A 625 17.02 -18.34 -2.20
N SER A 626 16.70 -19.64 -2.27
CA SER A 626 15.37 -20.19 -1.94
C SER A 626 15.30 -20.99 -0.63
N ASP A 627 16.28 -20.84 0.28
CA ASP A 627 16.24 -21.48 1.59
C ASP A 627 15.28 -20.78 2.57
N THR A 628 14.72 -21.56 3.49
CA THR A 628 13.67 -21.13 4.44
C THR A 628 14.08 -19.91 5.26
N GLN A 629 15.30 -19.87 5.81
CA GLN A 629 15.75 -18.75 6.66
C GLN A 629 15.83 -17.44 5.87
N PHE A 630 16.32 -17.50 4.63
CA PHE A 630 16.30 -16.32 3.76
C PHE A 630 14.88 -15.93 3.38
N PHE A 631 14.05 -16.88 2.96
CA PHE A 631 12.67 -16.62 2.55
C PHE A 631 11.86 -15.97 3.69
N GLU A 632 11.95 -16.49 4.91
CA GLU A 632 11.34 -15.90 6.11
C GLU A 632 11.82 -14.48 6.41
N THR A 633 13.10 -14.18 6.16
CA THR A 633 13.65 -12.83 6.40
C THR A 633 13.27 -11.86 5.28
N ALA A 634 13.44 -12.25 4.01
CA ALA A 634 13.20 -11.40 2.86
C ALA A 634 11.70 -11.15 2.61
N SER A 635 10.83 -12.03 3.10
CA SER A 635 9.38 -11.80 3.08
C SER A 635 8.94 -10.61 3.95
N VAL A 636 9.77 -10.15 4.90
CA VAL A 636 9.51 -8.92 5.66
C VAL A 636 9.43 -7.68 4.77
N ASN A 637 10.05 -7.67 3.58
CA ASN A 637 9.83 -6.61 2.58
C ASN A 637 8.36 -6.55 2.12
N VAL A 638 7.77 -7.73 1.86
CA VAL A 638 6.36 -7.88 1.48
C VAL A 638 5.43 -7.52 2.65
N ILE A 639 5.80 -7.90 3.87
CA ILE A 639 5.05 -7.53 5.10
C ILE A 639 5.07 -6.00 5.31
N GLY A 640 6.21 -5.35 5.02
CA GLY A 640 6.30 -3.89 4.99
C GLY A 640 5.29 -3.29 4.01
N TYR A 641 5.30 -3.73 2.74
CA TYR A 641 4.32 -3.23 1.76
C TYR A 641 2.86 -3.52 2.14
N ILE A 642 2.58 -4.62 2.87
CA ILE A 642 1.25 -4.87 3.45
C ILE A 642 0.88 -3.83 4.53
N ALA A 643 1.84 -3.31 5.30
CA ALA A 643 1.59 -2.22 6.25
C ALA A 643 1.25 -0.91 5.52
N ASN A 644 2.01 -0.55 4.47
CA ASN A 644 1.69 0.62 3.64
C ASN A 644 0.31 0.49 2.95
N LEU A 645 -0.16 -0.74 2.66
CA LEU A 645 -1.52 -1.00 2.17
C LEU A 645 -2.60 -0.90 3.27
N GLU A 646 -2.30 -1.26 4.52
CA GLU A 646 -3.18 -1.04 5.68
C GLU A 646 -3.32 0.45 5.99
N ASP A 647 -2.20 1.18 6.09
CA ASP A 647 -2.18 2.63 6.34
C ASP A 647 -2.90 3.42 5.22
N ALA A 648 -2.87 2.92 3.98
CA ALA A 648 -3.62 3.47 2.85
C ALA A 648 -5.10 3.02 2.78
N GLY A 649 -5.53 2.07 3.64
CA GLY A 649 -6.88 1.51 3.67
C GLY A 649 -7.23 0.59 2.49
N ILE A 650 -6.24 0.09 1.74
CA ILE A 650 -6.44 -0.71 0.51
C ILE A 650 -6.50 -2.20 0.86
N TYR A 651 -7.45 -2.57 1.74
CA TYR A 651 -7.55 -3.91 2.30
C TYR A 651 -7.75 -5.01 1.24
N GLU A 652 -8.41 -4.72 0.11
CA GLU A 652 -8.66 -5.71 -0.95
C GLU A 652 -7.38 -6.34 -1.53
N ALA A 653 -6.28 -5.59 -1.50
CA ALA A 653 -4.99 -6.04 -2.01
C ALA A 653 -4.27 -7.00 -1.05
N ILE A 654 -4.53 -6.91 0.25
CA ILE A 654 -3.72 -7.54 1.30
C ILE A 654 -3.70 -9.07 1.21
N PRO A 655 -4.83 -9.80 1.02
CA PRO A 655 -4.81 -11.25 0.87
C PRO A 655 -3.94 -11.77 -0.29
N LEU A 656 -3.79 -11.00 -1.38
CA LEU A 656 -2.91 -11.38 -2.49
C LEU A 656 -1.44 -11.40 -2.03
N TYR A 657 -0.97 -10.33 -1.39
CA TYR A 657 0.42 -10.25 -0.92
C TYR A 657 0.68 -11.18 0.27
N ALA A 658 -0.28 -11.33 1.18
CA ALA A 658 -0.18 -12.27 2.30
C ALA A 658 -0.04 -13.73 1.84
N SER A 659 -0.61 -14.08 0.67
CA SER A 659 -0.47 -15.40 0.04
C SER A 659 0.92 -15.69 -0.58
N LEU A 660 1.85 -14.74 -0.49
CA LEU A 660 3.24 -14.87 -0.96
C LEU A 660 4.25 -15.01 0.20
N LEU A 661 3.77 -15.01 1.44
CA LEU A 661 4.56 -15.16 2.67
C LEU A 661 4.71 -16.64 3.08
N PRO A 662 5.64 -16.99 3.98
CA PRO A 662 5.57 -18.24 4.75
C PRO A 662 4.25 -18.32 5.53
N ALA A 663 3.61 -19.49 5.59
CA ALA A 663 2.26 -19.64 6.16
C ALA A 663 2.10 -19.09 7.60
N SER A 664 3.11 -19.26 8.46
CA SER A 664 3.13 -18.69 9.82
C SER A 664 3.15 -17.15 9.83
N GLN A 665 3.81 -16.53 8.85
CA GLN A 665 3.76 -15.09 8.64
C GLN A 665 2.43 -14.68 8.01
N THR A 666 1.89 -15.42 7.04
CA THR A 666 0.55 -15.20 6.47
C THR A 666 -0.53 -15.13 7.56
N HIS A 667 -0.58 -16.11 8.46
CA HIS A 667 -1.56 -16.17 9.53
C HIS A 667 -1.37 -15.03 10.55
N SER A 668 -0.13 -14.80 11.01
CA SER A 668 0.16 -13.73 11.98
C SER A 668 -0.09 -12.32 11.43
N VAL A 669 0.15 -12.08 10.14
CA VAL A 669 -0.07 -10.77 9.50
C VAL A 669 -1.56 -10.54 9.29
N LEU A 670 -2.26 -11.46 8.62
CA LEU A 670 -3.71 -11.33 8.41
C LEU A 670 -4.46 -11.28 9.74
N GLY A 671 -4.09 -12.11 10.72
CA GLY A 671 -4.72 -12.11 12.04
C GLY A 671 -4.66 -10.75 12.73
N ARG A 672 -3.59 -9.97 12.52
CA ARG A 672 -3.46 -8.59 13.04
C ARG A 672 -4.23 -7.58 12.18
N VAL A 673 -4.06 -7.58 10.86
CA VAL A 673 -4.75 -6.63 9.96
C VAL A 673 -6.27 -6.72 10.07
N LEU A 674 -6.81 -7.95 10.11
CA LEU A 674 -8.25 -8.16 10.15
C LEU A 674 -8.91 -7.59 11.43
N ILE A 675 -8.20 -7.43 12.56
CA ILE A 675 -8.84 -7.00 13.82
C ILE A 675 -9.26 -5.51 13.84
N GLU A 676 -8.68 -4.69 12.97
CA GLU A 676 -9.02 -3.26 12.88
C GLU A 676 -10.05 -2.95 11.76
N ILE A 677 -10.35 -3.91 10.87
CA ILE A 677 -11.43 -3.78 9.87
C ILE A 677 -12.81 -3.84 10.55
N LEU A 678 -13.63 -2.81 10.32
CA LEU A 678 -14.93 -2.65 11.00
C LEU A 678 -16.17 -2.86 10.12
N ASP A 679 -16.13 -2.61 8.80
CA ASP A 679 -17.33 -2.75 7.95
C ASP A 679 -17.68 -4.24 7.71
N PRO A 680 -18.88 -4.71 8.08
CA PRO A 680 -19.36 -6.06 7.73
C PRO A 680 -19.30 -6.41 6.23
N ARG A 681 -19.28 -5.43 5.32
CA ARG A 681 -19.10 -5.66 3.87
C ARG A 681 -17.66 -6.01 3.55
N GLU A 682 -16.71 -5.18 3.99
CA GLU A 682 -15.27 -5.44 3.86
C GLU A 682 -14.91 -6.79 4.49
N ARG A 683 -15.43 -7.10 5.68
CA ARG A 683 -15.20 -8.40 6.33
C ARG A 683 -15.65 -9.60 5.47
N LYS A 684 -16.83 -9.52 4.85
CA LYS A 684 -17.32 -10.56 3.90
C LYS A 684 -16.48 -10.64 2.62
N GLN A 685 -15.89 -9.53 2.19
CA GLN A 685 -15.01 -9.48 1.03
C GLN A 685 -13.62 -10.06 1.34
N GLN A 686 -13.08 -9.79 2.53
CA GLN A 686 -11.81 -10.36 3.00
C GLN A 686 -11.85 -11.88 3.09
N VAL A 687 -12.89 -12.48 3.70
CA VAL A 687 -13.01 -13.95 3.76
C VAL A 687 -12.96 -14.57 2.35
N ARG A 688 -13.77 -14.04 1.41
CA ARG A 688 -13.77 -14.50 0.00
C ARG A 688 -12.42 -14.35 -0.70
N LEU A 689 -11.66 -13.31 -0.38
CA LEU A 689 -10.32 -13.08 -0.96
C LEU A 689 -9.26 -14.01 -0.34
N ILE A 690 -9.36 -14.29 0.96
CA ILE A 690 -8.50 -15.25 1.67
C ILE A 690 -8.75 -16.67 1.13
N GLU A 691 -10.02 -17.06 0.96
CA GLU A 691 -10.43 -18.31 0.30
C GLU A 691 -9.95 -18.40 -1.16
N LYS A 692 -10.12 -17.33 -1.96
CA LYS A 692 -9.65 -17.24 -3.36
C LYS A 692 -8.16 -17.56 -3.50
N TYR A 693 -7.34 -17.21 -2.51
CA TYR A 693 -5.88 -17.37 -2.56
C TYR A 693 -5.35 -18.62 -1.84
N ASP A 694 -6.23 -19.55 -1.45
CA ASP A 694 -5.92 -20.82 -0.76
C ASP A 694 -5.24 -20.63 0.61
N ILE A 695 -5.69 -19.62 1.36
CA ILE A 695 -5.25 -19.34 2.73
C ILE A 695 -6.29 -19.92 3.71
N ASN A 696 -5.84 -20.67 4.72
CA ASN A 696 -6.73 -21.21 5.74
C ASN A 696 -7.19 -20.12 6.73
N ILE A 697 -8.41 -19.61 6.55
CA ILE A 697 -9.03 -18.62 7.43
C ILE A 697 -9.17 -19.09 8.89
N GLU A 698 -9.40 -20.38 9.15
CA GLU A 698 -9.49 -20.90 10.52
C GLU A 698 -8.15 -20.76 11.26
N ALA A 699 -7.04 -21.01 10.56
CA ALA A 699 -5.70 -20.87 11.11
C ALA A 699 -5.31 -19.39 11.32
N VAL A 700 -5.74 -18.49 10.42
CA VAL A 700 -5.60 -17.03 10.58
C VAL A 700 -6.33 -16.55 11.85
N LEU A 701 -7.56 -17.00 12.06
CA LEU A 701 -8.36 -16.61 13.24
C LEU A 701 -7.86 -17.30 14.53
N GLU A 702 -7.23 -18.47 14.44
CA GLU A 702 -6.58 -19.11 15.58
C GLU A 702 -5.32 -18.36 16.04
N ASP A 703 -4.43 -17.99 15.12
CA ASP A 703 -3.25 -17.18 15.45
C ASP A 703 -3.63 -15.77 15.95
N GLN A 704 -4.68 -15.17 15.39
CA GLN A 704 -5.28 -13.93 15.92
C GLN A 704 -5.74 -14.11 17.37
N TRP A 705 -6.54 -15.14 17.65
CA TRP A 705 -7.06 -15.41 19.00
C TRP A 705 -5.94 -15.66 20.00
N ASN A 706 -4.91 -16.43 19.61
CA ASN A 706 -3.75 -16.74 20.43
C ASN A 706 -2.92 -15.49 20.75
N TRP A 707 -2.67 -14.63 19.76
CA TRP A 707 -1.98 -13.34 19.94
C TRP A 707 -2.73 -12.42 20.92
N ILE A 708 -4.02 -12.18 20.71
CA ILE A 708 -4.80 -11.29 21.59
C ILE A 708 -4.91 -11.89 23.01
N SER A 709 -5.18 -13.19 23.12
CA SER A 709 -5.31 -13.87 24.41
C SER A 709 -4.02 -13.83 25.24
N SER A 710 -2.87 -14.12 24.62
CA SER A 710 -1.56 -14.09 25.27
C SER A 710 -1.21 -12.69 25.82
N THR A 711 -1.61 -11.63 25.10
CA THR A 711 -1.40 -10.23 25.50
C THR A 711 -2.15 -9.87 26.79
N VAL A 712 -3.36 -10.42 26.98
CA VAL A 712 -4.22 -10.10 28.14
C VAL A 712 -3.95 -10.99 29.35
N SER A 713 -3.48 -12.24 29.16
CA SER A 713 -3.22 -13.17 30.28
C SER A 713 -2.13 -12.73 31.26
N ALA A 714 -1.34 -11.71 30.93
CA ALA A 714 -0.26 -11.20 31.79
C ALA A 714 -0.74 -10.26 32.92
N VAL A 715 -1.89 -9.58 32.76
CA VAL A 715 -2.35 -8.54 33.69
C VAL A 715 -3.88 -8.54 33.78
N GLU A 716 -4.44 -8.99 34.92
CA GLU A 716 -5.72 -8.58 35.56
C GLU A 716 -6.26 -9.63 36.55
N HIS A 717 -5.60 -9.78 37.70
CA HIS A 717 -6.18 -10.41 38.89
C HIS A 717 -6.78 -9.37 39.86
N THR A 718 -7.35 -8.29 39.32
CA THR A 718 -7.91 -7.14 40.04
C THR A 718 -9.29 -7.46 40.66
N ARG A 719 -9.28 -8.35 41.67
CA ARG A 719 -10.46 -8.78 42.44
C ARG A 719 -11.07 -7.64 43.28
N THR A 720 -11.80 -6.73 42.64
CA THR A 720 -12.66 -5.73 43.31
C THR A 720 -13.96 -5.46 42.53
N VAL A 721 -14.85 -6.46 42.49
CA VAL A 721 -16.28 -6.20 42.17
C VAL A 721 -16.84 -5.25 43.22
N LYS A 722 -17.31 -4.06 42.80
CA LYS A 722 -17.81 -2.99 43.68
C LYS A 722 -19.21 -3.31 44.23
N ARG A 723 -19.28 -4.28 45.16
CA ARG A 723 -20.51 -4.64 45.88
C ARG A 723 -21.05 -3.44 46.66
N TYR A 724 -22.36 -3.27 46.66
CA TYR A 724 -23.04 -2.17 47.37
C TYR A 724 -24.28 -2.67 48.12
N PRO A 725 -24.59 -2.11 49.31
CA PRO A 725 -25.77 -2.51 50.07
C PRO A 725 -27.05 -2.04 49.38
N LYS A 726 -28.01 -2.94 49.23
CA LYS A 726 -29.36 -2.67 48.73
C LYS A 726 -30.33 -2.29 49.84
N VAL A 727 -29.96 -2.60 51.09
CA VAL A 727 -30.64 -2.15 52.32
C VAL A 727 -29.66 -1.33 53.14
N VAL A 728 -30.01 -0.08 53.42
CA VAL A 728 -29.18 0.86 54.20
C VAL A 728 -29.87 1.19 55.52
N ARG A 729 -29.09 1.45 56.57
CA ARG A 729 -29.59 1.99 57.84
C ARG A 729 -29.31 3.49 57.89
N ARG A 730 -30.33 4.28 58.21
CA ARG A 730 -30.20 5.72 58.52
C ARG A 730 -29.63 5.92 59.93
N ASP A 731 -29.21 7.15 60.21
CA ASP A 731 -28.69 7.57 61.53
C ASP A 731 -29.74 7.45 62.66
N ASP A 732 -31.03 7.47 62.32
CA ASP A 732 -32.16 7.21 63.22
C ASP A 732 -32.39 5.71 63.53
N GLY A 733 -31.60 4.81 62.93
CA GLY A 733 -31.69 3.36 63.08
C GLY A 733 -32.74 2.69 62.18
N THR A 734 -33.54 3.45 61.41
CA THR A 734 -34.48 2.88 60.44
C THR A 734 -33.74 2.25 59.26
N ARG A 735 -34.38 1.26 58.62
CA ARG A 735 -33.88 0.56 57.43
C ARG A 735 -34.67 1.01 56.21
N GLU A 736 -33.99 1.21 55.08
CA GLU A 736 -34.60 1.57 53.80
C GLU A 736 -33.95 0.81 52.64
N LEU A 737 -34.73 0.65 51.56
CA LEU A 737 -34.25 0.08 50.30
C LEU A 737 -33.60 1.17 49.44
N VAL A 738 -32.49 0.82 48.79
CA VAL A 738 -31.79 1.68 47.85
C VAL A 738 -32.37 1.49 46.44
N PRO A 739 -32.73 2.57 45.71
CA PRO A 739 -33.13 2.48 44.31
C PRO A 739 -32.07 1.80 43.43
N VAL A 740 -32.53 1.05 42.42
CA VAL A 740 -31.65 0.34 41.47
C VAL A 740 -30.65 1.31 40.83
N LYS A 741 -29.37 0.91 40.82
CA LYS A 741 -28.26 1.77 40.38
C LYS A 741 -28.32 2.03 38.87
N THR A 742 -28.00 3.26 38.47
CA THR A 742 -28.10 3.74 37.07
C THR A 742 -26.77 3.72 36.32
N ASP A 743 -25.79 3.01 36.87
CA ASP A 743 -24.37 3.02 36.49
C ASP A 743 -23.69 1.77 37.09
N PHE A 744 -24.38 0.63 37.11
CA PHE A 744 -23.85 -0.62 37.67
C PHE A 744 -22.87 -1.29 36.71
N ILE A 745 -23.21 -1.31 35.41
CA ILE A 745 -22.41 -1.93 34.35
C ILE A 745 -21.21 -1.05 33.97
N GLY A 746 -21.41 0.27 33.96
CA GLY A 746 -20.45 1.24 33.43
C GLY A 746 -20.41 1.25 31.89
N THR A 747 -19.64 2.17 31.31
CA THR A 747 -19.60 2.41 29.84
C THR A 747 -18.20 2.32 29.23
N GLU A 748 -17.16 2.11 30.04
CA GLU A 748 -15.77 2.08 29.58
C GLU A 748 -15.36 0.64 29.24
N ILE A 749 -14.72 0.47 28.08
CA ILE A 749 -14.22 -0.81 27.57
C ILE A 749 -12.75 -0.58 27.17
N SER A 750 -11.84 -1.49 27.55
CA SER A 750 -10.42 -1.34 27.17
C SER A 750 -10.19 -1.79 25.72
N ARG A 751 -9.15 -1.25 25.07
CA ARG A 751 -8.77 -1.64 23.69
C ARG A 751 -8.47 -3.14 23.55
N SER A 752 -8.01 -3.79 24.62
CA SER A 752 -7.80 -5.24 24.66
C SER A 752 -9.10 -6.04 24.79
N ASP A 753 -10.09 -5.57 25.56
CA ASP A 753 -11.41 -6.24 25.63
C ASP A 753 -12.20 -6.07 24.33
N GLU A 754 -12.14 -4.88 23.72
CA GLU A 754 -12.71 -4.59 22.39
C GLU A 754 -12.07 -5.49 21.30
N ARG A 755 -10.73 -5.64 21.29
CA ARG A 755 -10.05 -6.58 20.38
C ARG A 755 -10.46 -8.04 20.63
N LEU A 756 -10.69 -8.46 21.87
CA LEU A 756 -11.21 -9.81 22.17
C LEU A 756 -12.63 -10.03 21.61
N ILE A 757 -13.53 -9.05 21.75
CA ILE A 757 -14.89 -9.12 21.19
C ILE A 757 -14.83 -9.20 19.66
N ARG A 758 -14.05 -8.34 18.99
CA ARG A 758 -13.86 -8.37 17.53
C ARG A 758 -13.31 -9.69 17.00
N SER A 759 -12.43 -10.36 17.75
CA SER A 759 -11.89 -11.67 17.35
C SER A 759 -12.99 -12.74 17.34
N LEU A 760 -13.96 -12.65 18.26
CA LEU A 760 -15.16 -13.50 18.21
C LEU A 760 -16.13 -13.07 17.08
N GLU A 761 -16.28 -11.77 16.81
CA GLU A 761 -17.10 -11.27 15.70
C GLU A 761 -16.67 -11.85 14.34
N TRP A 762 -15.37 -12.03 14.11
CA TRP A 762 -14.84 -12.59 12.85
C TRP A 762 -15.33 -14.01 12.55
N LEU A 763 -15.62 -14.82 13.58
CA LEU A 763 -16.17 -16.17 13.39
C LEU A 763 -17.58 -16.16 12.79
N ARG A 764 -18.34 -15.06 12.85
CA ARG A 764 -19.66 -14.92 12.17
C ARG A 764 -19.55 -14.85 10.64
N TYR A 765 -18.34 -14.66 10.11
CA TYR A 765 -18.09 -14.49 8.68
C TYR A 765 -17.53 -15.75 8.02
N VAL A 766 -17.36 -16.83 8.78
CA VAL A 766 -16.79 -18.12 8.35
C VAL A 766 -17.81 -19.22 8.66
N ASP A 767 -18.04 -20.12 7.71
CA ASP A 767 -19.01 -21.21 7.89
C ASP A 767 -18.57 -22.21 8.98
N GLY A 768 -19.55 -22.89 9.58
CA GLY A 768 -19.33 -23.97 10.55
C GLY A 768 -18.91 -23.55 11.97
N GLN A 769 -18.56 -22.29 12.22
CA GLN A 769 -17.91 -21.86 13.47
C GLN A 769 -18.80 -21.83 14.73
N TRP A 770 -20.08 -22.24 14.68
CA TRP A 770 -21.04 -22.15 15.80
C TRP A 770 -20.50 -22.68 17.14
N GLY A 771 -19.91 -23.89 17.14
CA GLY A 771 -19.33 -24.47 18.36
C GLY A 771 -18.14 -23.68 18.90
N ARG A 772 -17.33 -23.09 18.01
CA ARG A 772 -16.19 -22.22 18.37
C ARG A 772 -16.67 -20.87 18.92
N ILE A 773 -17.70 -20.28 18.32
CA ILE A 773 -18.38 -19.07 18.82
C ILE A 773 -18.92 -19.31 20.24
N CYS A 774 -19.67 -20.41 20.45
CA CYS A 774 -20.25 -20.70 21.76
C CYS A 774 -19.19 -20.95 22.84
N HIS A 775 -18.16 -21.74 22.53
CA HIS A 775 -17.08 -22.05 23.47
C HIS A 775 -16.25 -20.80 23.84
N LEU A 776 -15.78 -20.05 22.84
CA LEU A 776 -14.96 -18.86 23.08
C LEU A 776 -15.80 -17.68 23.64
N GLY A 777 -17.08 -17.59 23.28
CA GLY A 777 -18.02 -16.62 23.85
C GLY A 777 -18.33 -16.90 25.33
N ALA A 778 -18.57 -18.15 25.72
CA ALA A 778 -18.68 -18.54 27.12
C ALA A 778 -17.39 -18.21 27.91
N PHE A 779 -16.22 -18.47 27.34
CA PHE A 779 -14.93 -18.10 27.92
C PHE A 779 -14.77 -16.58 28.09
N LEU A 780 -15.16 -15.77 27.10
CA LEU A 780 -15.13 -14.30 27.23
C LEU A 780 -16.09 -13.80 28.30
N TYR A 781 -17.33 -14.30 28.36
CA TYR A 781 -18.25 -13.96 29.44
C TYR A 781 -17.67 -14.34 30.81
N ARG A 782 -17.17 -15.58 31.00
CA ARG A 782 -16.52 -16.01 32.25
C ARG A 782 -15.41 -15.04 32.66
N LYS A 783 -14.49 -14.75 31.74
CA LYS A 783 -13.38 -13.81 31.92
C LYS A 783 -13.88 -12.41 32.33
N PHE A 784 -14.83 -11.84 31.60
CA PHE A 784 -15.37 -10.51 31.90
C PHE A 784 -16.08 -10.47 33.26
N TYR A 785 -16.84 -11.49 33.65
CA TYR A 785 -17.46 -11.57 34.98
C TYR A 785 -16.42 -11.71 36.11
N LEU A 786 -15.44 -12.60 35.98
CA LEU A 786 -14.39 -12.80 37.00
C LEU A 786 -13.49 -11.57 37.18
N SER A 787 -13.19 -10.85 36.10
CA SER A 787 -12.48 -9.56 36.13
C SER A 787 -13.37 -8.37 36.52
N GLY A 788 -14.68 -8.55 36.66
CA GLY A 788 -15.65 -7.49 37.00
C GLY A 788 -15.97 -6.50 35.86
N LYS A 789 -15.60 -6.81 34.62
CA LYS A 789 -15.73 -5.97 33.42
C LYS A 789 -17.12 -6.04 32.77
N LEU A 790 -18.15 -5.68 33.53
CA LEU A 790 -19.54 -5.79 33.07
C LEU A 790 -19.82 -5.04 31.75
N ALA A 791 -19.18 -3.89 31.52
CA ALA A 791 -19.31 -3.13 30.27
C ALA A 791 -18.89 -3.94 29.03
N ALA A 792 -17.82 -4.74 29.12
CA ALA A 792 -17.37 -5.61 28.03
C ALA A 792 -18.32 -6.80 27.80
N ALA A 793 -18.85 -7.40 28.88
CA ALA A 793 -19.88 -8.44 28.78
C ALA A 793 -21.15 -7.90 28.08
N ARG A 794 -21.61 -6.69 28.43
CA ARG A 794 -22.76 -6.04 27.78
C ARG A 794 -22.53 -5.74 26.31
N GLU A 795 -21.32 -5.37 25.92
CA GLU A 795 -21.02 -5.11 24.52
C GLU A 795 -20.93 -6.42 23.71
N LEU A 796 -20.39 -7.48 24.32
CA LEU A 796 -20.46 -8.83 23.77
C LEU A 796 -21.92 -9.28 23.54
N SER A 797 -22.81 -9.12 24.53
CA SER A 797 -24.23 -9.49 24.39
C SER A 797 -25.02 -8.63 23.39
N ARG A 798 -24.47 -7.49 22.96
CA ARG A 798 -25.07 -6.61 21.93
C ARG A 798 -24.58 -6.95 20.53
N ARG A 799 -23.30 -7.32 20.36
CA ARG A 799 -22.71 -7.61 19.05
C ARG A 799 -22.71 -9.10 18.68
N MET A 800 -22.76 -9.98 19.67
CA MET A 800 -22.62 -11.44 19.53
C MET A 800 -23.81 -12.23 20.09
N LYS A 801 -25.00 -11.62 20.10
CA LYS A 801 -26.22 -12.21 20.67
C LYS A 801 -26.56 -13.55 20.02
N LEU A 802 -26.71 -14.61 20.82
CA LEU A 802 -26.92 -15.96 20.33
C LEU A 802 -28.21 -16.13 19.53
N SER A 803 -29.29 -15.45 19.92
CA SER A 803 -30.56 -15.47 19.20
C SER A 803 -30.50 -14.90 17.78
N ASP A 804 -29.57 -14.00 17.52
CA ASP A 804 -29.45 -13.35 16.22
C ASP A 804 -28.45 -14.12 15.34
N ILE A 805 -27.34 -14.60 15.92
CA ILE A 805 -26.41 -15.51 15.25
C ILE A 805 -27.13 -16.81 14.83
N SER A 806 -27.93 -17.43 15.70
CA SER A 806 -28.65 -18.67 15.34
C SER A 806 -29.70 -18.46 14.25
N ARG A 807 -30.43 -17.33 14.26
CA ARG A 807 -31.32 -16.96 13.15
C ARG A 807 -30.57 -16.77 11.84
N GLU A 808 -29.41 -16.13 11.86
CA GLU A 808 -28.56 -15.94 10.68
C GLU A 808 -27.97 -17.26 10.15
N SER A 809 -27.47 -18.14 11.03
CA SER A 809 -26.81 -19.39 10.64
C SER A 809 -27.77 -20.54 10.31
N PHE A 810 -28.95 -20.61 10.94
CA PHE A 810 -29.85 -21.77 10.86
C PHE A 810 -31.31 -21.43 10.52
N GLY A 811 -31.69 -20.14 10.49
CA GLY A 811 -33.06 -19.70 10.24
C GLY A 811 -34.01 -19.81 11.44
N PHE A 812 -33.52 -20.22 12.62
CA PHE A 812 -34.31 -20.33 13.85
C PHE A 812 -33.50 -19.87 15.07
N ASP A 813 -34.18 -19.45 16.14
CA ASP A 813 -33.55 -18.99 17.39
C ASP A 813 -33.30 -20.17 18.34
N VAL A 814 -32.03 -20.46 18.66
CA VAL A 814 -31.66 -21.54 19.59
C VAL A 814 -32.12 -21.25 21.02
N ALA A 815 -32.40 -20.00 21.40
CA ALA A 815 -32.98 -19.65 22.70
C ALA A 815 -34.49 -19.97 22.81
N GLU A 816 -35.21 -20.21 21.70
CA GLU A 816 -36.61 -20.69 21.78
C GLU A 816 -36.72 -22.17 22.20
N PHE A 817 -35.60 -22.89 22.23
CA PHE A 817 -35.52 -24.29 22.66
C PHE A 817 -35.08 -24.37 24.12
N GLY A 818 -36.04 -24.67 25.00
CA GLY A 818 -35.83 -24.80 26.44
C GLY A 818 -34.96 -26.02 26.82
N TYR A 819 -34.38 -25.96 28.02
CA TYR A 819 -33.54 -27.02 28.57
C TYR A 819 -34.27 -28.38 28.60
N GLY A 820 -33.58 -29.41 28.11
CA GLY A 820 -33.86 -30.83 28.34
C GLY A 820 -35.33 -31.26 28.44
N ILE A 821 -35.95 -31.60 27.31
CA ILE A 821 -36.95 -32.68 27.29
C ILE A 821 -36.22 -33.95 26.82
N PRO A 822 -35.83 -34.87 27.72
CA PRO A 822 -35.35 -36.18 27.31
C PRO A 822 -36.45 -36.92 26.54
N ASN A 823 -36.06 -37.54 25.42
CA ASN A 823 -36.99 -38.31 24.60
C ASN A 823 -37.66 -39.44 25.41
N GLY A 824 -38.98 -39.54 25.32
CA GLY A 824 -39.73 -40.70 25.80
C GLY A 824 -40.27 -40.61 27.24
N SER A 825 -41.26 -39.74 27.46
CA SER A 825 -42.38 -40.11 28.33
C SER A 825 -43.66 -40.14 27.51
N ASP A 826 -44.43 -41.22 27.63
CA ASP A 826 -45.69 -41.39 26.91
C ASP A 826 -46.70 -40.29 27.25
N ARG A 827 -47.68 -40.09 26.37
CA ARG A 827 -48.90 -39.33 26.69
C ARG A 827 -49.67 -40.03 27.81
N ALA A 828 -49.31 -39.73 29.05
CA ALA A 828 -50.08 -40.12 30.22
C ALA A 828 -51.51 -39.58 30.08
N THR A 829 -52.48 -40.50 30.11
CA THR A 829 -53.91 -40.16 30.10
C THR A 829 -54.24 -39.28 31.31
N PRO A 830 -55.15 -38.29 31.17
CA PRO A 830 -55.42 -37.33 32.23
C PRO A 830 -56.22 -37.97 33.39
N GLU A 831 -55.52 -38.52 34.37
CA GLU A 831 -56.09 -38.78 35.70
C GLU A 831 -56.09 -37.49 36.55
N PRO A 832 -57.12 -37.26 37.38
CA PRO A 832 -57.31 -36.00 38.08
C PRO A 832 -56.46 -35.89 39.35
N SER A 833 -55.23 -35.37 39.23
CA SER A 833 -54.38 -35.04 40.36
C SER A 833 -54.91 -33.84 41.18
N SER A 834 -54.72 -33.89 42.50
CA SER A 834 -55.36 -32.98 43.47
C SER A 834 -54.79 -31.54 43.45
N PRO A 835 -55.58 -30.52 43.87
CA PRO A 835 -55.22 -29.11 43.68
C PRO A 835 -54.22 -28.61 44.74
N THR A 836 -52.91 -28.81 44.52
CA THR A 836 -51.87 -28.24 45.43
C THR A 836 -50.51 -27.94 44.77
N LYS A 837 -50.42 -27.83 43.43
CA LYS A 837 -49.20 -27.34 42.74
C LYS A 837 -49.52 -26.39 41.59
N SER A 838 -49.87 -25.14 41.92
CA SER A 838 -49.86 -24.01 41.00
C SER A 838 -48.45 -23.44 40.88
N ARG A 839 -47.82 -23.57 39.70
CA ARG A 839 -46.64 -22.75 39.37
C ARG A 839 -47.12 -21.29 39.21
N LEU A 840 -46.44 -20.38 39.92
CA LEU A 840 -46.58 -18.92 39.89
C LEU A 840 -45.16 -18.38 39.62
N LEU A 841 -44.93 -17.23 38.98
CA LEU A 841 -45.80 -16.06 38.74
C LEU A 841 -46.57 -16.10 37.41
N GLY A 842 -47.49 -15.14 37.25
CA GLY A 842 -48.34 -14.99 36.07
C GLY A 842 -47.73 -14.16 34.94
N SER A 843 -46.78 -14.72 34.17
CA SER A 843 -46.54 -14.24 32.81
C SER A 843 -47.56 -14.86 31.85
N ALA A 844 -48.35 -14.03 31.17
CA ALA A 844 -49.34 -14.47 30.17
C ALA A 844 -48.71 -14.97 28.86
N HIS A 845 -47.37 -15.05 28.76
CA HIS A 845 -46.64 -15.31 27.53
C HIS A 845 -46.04 -16.71 27.40
N LYS A 846 -45.98 -17.52 28.47
CA LYS A 846 -45.83 -19.00 28.36
C LYS A 846 -47.15 -19.69 27.95
N ARG A 847 -47.90 -19.08 27.01
CA ARG A 847 -48.87 -19.79 26.15
C ARG A 847 -48.11 -20.41 24.99
N ASN A 848 -48.34 -21.69 24.71
CA ASN A 848 -47.71 -22.44 23.63
C ASN A 848 -47.49 -21.60 22.36
N ARG A 849 -46.25 -21.17 22.09
CA ARG A 849 -45.86 -20.77 20.73
C ARG A 849 -46.03 -22.01 19.86
N SER A 850 -46.92 -21.95 18.89
CA SER A 850 -47.09 -23.01 17.91
C SER A 850 -45.82 -23.12 17.09
N ILE A 851 -45.12 -24.26 17.23
CA ILE A 851 -43.93 -24.59 16.45
C ILE A 851 -44.18 -24.30 14.96
N PRO A 852 -43.36 -23.48 14.30
CA PRO A 852 -43.44 -23.31 12.86
C PRO A 852 -43.02 -24.61 12.15
N ASN A 853 -43.75 -25.00 11.11
CA ASN A 853 -43.43 -26.21 10.34
C ASN A 853 -42.11 -26.01 9.58
N GLY A 854 -41.00 -26.60 10.06
CA GLY A 854 -39.71 -26.55 9.36
C GLY A 854 -38.46 -26.99 10.15
N ILE A 855 -38.59 -27.51 11.38
CA ILE A 855 -37.42 -27.87 12.21
C ILE A 855 -36.65 -29.05 11.57
N PRO A 856 -35.30 -28.99 11.48
CA PRO A 856 -34.46 -30.13 11.11
C PRO A 856 -34.38 -31.20 12.22
N SER A 857 -33.63 -32.29 11.98
CA SER A 857 -33.52 -33.44 12.89
C SER A 857 -33.31 -33.06 14.36
N ASP A 858 -34.13 -33.61 15.25
CA ASP A 858 -34.07 -33.38 16.71
C ASP A 858 -32.65 -33.54 17.27
N GLU A 859 -31.89 -34.53 16.78
CA GLU A 859 -30.53 -34.83 17.23
C GLU A 859 -29.53 -33.70 16.90
N GLN A 860 -29.66 -33.07 15.73
CA GLN A 860 -28.81 -31.93 15.36
C GLN A 860 -29.17 -30.68 16.16
N THR A 861 -30.47 -30.39 16.31
CA THR A 861 -30.95 -29.25 17.09
C THR A 861 -30.54 -29.35 18.56
N ASN A 862 -30.58 -30.55 19.16
CA ASN A 862 -30.10 -30.77 20.53
C ASN A 862 -28.58 -30.52 20.67
N ILE A 863 -27.76 -30.87 19.68
CA ILE A 863 -26.31 -30.57 19.70
C ILE A 863 -26.07 -29.05 19.70
N LEU A 864 -26.80 -28.29 18.87
CA LEU A 864 -26.67 -26.83 18.81
C LEU A 864 -27.06 -26.17 20.13
N VAL A 865 -28.16 -26.62 20.76
CA VAL A 865 -28.60 -26.17 22.10
C VAL A 865 -27.52 -26.47 23.15
N MET A 866 -27.03 -27.72 23.21
CA MET A 866 -26.01 -28.15 24.18
C MET A 866 -24.70 -27.37 24.04
N GLN A 867 -24.24 -27.09 22.82
CA GLN A 867 -23.05 -26.28 22.59
C GLN A 867 -23.21 -24.83 23.08
N SER A 868 -24.42 -24.27 22.98
CA SER A 868 -24.69 -22.87 23.33
C SER A 868 -24.94 -22.59 24.82
N GLN A 869 -25.20 -23.62 25.62
CA GLN A 869 -25.77 -23.47 26.98
C GLN A 869 -24.99 -22.48 27.85
N THR A 870 -23.72 -22.72 28.14
CA THR A 870 -22.92 -21.87 29.04
C THR A 870 -22.79 -20.42 28.54
N MET A 871 -22.80 -20.18 27.23
CA MET A 871 -22.79 -18.83 26.67
C MET A 871 -24.17 -18.15 26.82
N ARG A 872 -25.26 -18.89 26.58
CA ARG A 872 -26.64 -18.41 26.74
C ARG A 872 -26.95 -18.03 28.19
N ASP A 873 -26.56 -18.89 29.12
CA ASP A 873 -26.76 -18.69 30.56
C ASP A 873 -26.07 -17.38 31.03
N LEU A 874 -24.87 -17.09 30.55
CA LEU A 874 -24.12 -15.86 30.87
C LEU A 874 -24.62 -14.62 30.10
N GLU A 875 -25.15 -14.79 28.88
CA GLU A 875 -25.82 -13.75 28.11
C GLU A 875 -27.11 -13.29 28.81
N GLU A 876 -27.94 -14.21 29.30
CA GLU A 876 -29.17 -13.91 30.06
C GLU A 876 -28.88 -13.09 31.33
N LEU A 877 -27.83 -13.41 32.09
CA LEU A 877 -27.39 -12.60 33.23
C LEU A 877 -26.94 -11.19 32.81
N THR A 878 -26.33 -11.05 31.63
CA THR A 878 -25.90 -9.77 31.09
C THR A 878 -27.11 -8.90 30.73
N LEU A 879 -28.11 -9.49 30.06
CA LEU A 879 -29.36 -8.84 29.68
C LEU A 879 -30.18 -8.44 30.91
N ALA A 880 -30.24 -9.29 31.94
CA ALA A 880 -30.90 -8.98 33.21
C ALA A 880 -30.32 -7.73 33.90
N PHE A 881 -28.99 -7.57 33.90
CA PHE A 881 -28.36 -6.37 34.46
C PHE A 881 -28.56 -5.12 33.59
N ASP A 882 -28.57 -5.22 32.25
CA ASP A 882 -28.83 -4.05 31.39
C ASP A 882 -30.30 -3.60 31.52
N GLY A 883 -31.24 -4.55 31.66
CA GLY A 883 -32.64 -4.27 32.01
C GLY A 883 -32.78 -3.54 33.35
N LEU A 884 -32.04 -3.96 34.39
CA LEU A 884 -32.00 -3.28 35.69
C LEU A 884 -31.44 -1.86 35.60
N GLU A 885 -30.38 -1.63 34.82
CA GLU A 885 -29.81 -0.29 34.62
C GLU A 885 -30.78 0.64 33.87
N ARG A 886 -31.48 0.12 32.84
CA ARG A 886 -32.57 0.84 32.13
C ARG A 886 -33.74 1.15 33.06
N PHE A 887 -34.19 0.20 33.87
CA PHE A 887 -35.23 0.41 34.87
C PHE A 887 -34.85 1.50 35.88
N GLY A 888 -33.61 1.46 36.41
CA GLY A 888 -33.10 2.49 37.31
C GLY A 888 -33.09 3.88 36.67
N LEU A 889 -32.71 3.97 35.38
CA LEU A 889 -32.78 5.21 34.61
C LEU A 889 -34.23 5.69 34.41
N CYS A 890 -35.17 4.80 34.07
CA CYS A 890 -36.59 5.10 33.95
C CYS A 890 -37.19 5.62 35.27
N TRP A 891 -36.95 4.91 36.38
CA TRP A 891 -37.33 5.33 37.73
C TRP A 891 -36.78 6.71 38.08
N LYS A 892 -35.53 7.00 37.71
CA LYS A 892 -34.86 8.30 37.93
C LYS A 892 -35.42 9.43 37.04
N LYS A 893 -36.02 9.13 35.88
CA LYS A 893 -36.87 10.09 35.14
C LYS A 893 -38.17 10.37 35.91
N ILE A 894 -38.85 9.32 36.37
CA ILE A 894 -40.13 9.40 37.09
C ILE A 894 -40.01 10.19 38.39
N ASP A 895 -38.99 9.91 39.22
CA ASP A 895 -38.82 10.58 40.50
C ASP A 895 -38.58 12.09 40.35
N LYS A 896 -37.86 12.50 39.28
CA LYS A 896 -37.73 13.90 38.87
C LYS A 896 -39.04 14.48 38.33
N SER A 897 -39.83 13.70 37.57
CA SER A 897 -41.06 14.17 36.93
C SER A 897 -42.26 14.29 37.88
N LYS A 898 -42.23 13.66 39.07
CA LYS A 898 -43.21 13.84 40.18
C LYS A 898 -43.50 15.31 40.56
N ARG A 899 -42.65 16.26 40.17
CA ARG A 899 -42.83 17.70 40.39
C ARG A 899 -43.47 18.47 39.22
N ARG A 900 -43.67 17.84 38.06
CA ARG A 900 -44.32 18.44 36.87
C ARG A 900 -45.79 18.04 36.80
N ARG A 901 -46.61 18.85 36.11
CA ARG A 901 -48.07 18.62 35.92
C ARG A 901 -48.44 18.05 34.55
N ASP A 902 -47.48 17.49 33.82
CA ASP A 902 -47.73 16.87 32.52
C ASP A 902 -48.20 15.42 32.72
N SER A 903 -49.50 15.19 32.52
CA SER A 903 -50.11 13.87 32.67
C SER A 903 -49.82 12.91 31.52
N GLY A 904 -49.41 13.41 30.35
CA GLY A 904 -49.03 12.57 29.20
C GLY A 904 -47.69 11.89 29.48
N ALA A 905 -46.65 12.71 29.65
CA ALA A 905 -45.30 12.21 29.94
C ALA A 905 -45.22 11.32 31.21
N ILE A 906 -46.07 11.55 32.21
CA ILE A 906 -46.16 10.67 33.40
C ILE A 906 -46.81 9.31 33.08
N LYS A 907 -47.75 9.23 32.13
CA LYS A 907 -48.28 7.94 31.67
C LYS A 907 -47.22 7.19 30.86
N ASP A 908 -46.61 7.85 29.88
CA ASP A 908 -45.67 7.20 28.97
C ASP A 908 -44.45 6.64 29.72
N LEU A 909 -43.97 7.35 30.75
CA LEU A 909 -42.95 6.84 31.67
C LEU A 909 -43.41 5.65 32.53
N ARG A 910 -44.70 5.54 32.89
CA ARG A 910 -45.23 4.37 33.63
C ARG A 910 -45.35 3.16 32.73
N ASP A 911 -45.70 3.36 31.47
CA ASP A 911 -45.71 2.30 30.45
C ASP A 911 -44.26 1.85 30.14
N GLU A 912 -43.28 2.77 30.06
CA GLU A 912 -41.83 2.47 29.98
C GLU A 912 -41.33 1.69 31.21
N LEU A 913 -41.81 2.02 32.41
CA LEU A 913 -41.44 1.34 33.66
C LEU A 913 -42.01 -0.08 33.74
N GLN A 914 -43.26 -0.30 33.30
CA GLN A 914 -43.83 -1.64 33.23
C GLN A 914 -43.08 -2.50 32.21
N TYR A 915 -42.79 -1.96 31.01
CA TYR A 915 -42.04 -2.67 29.98
C TYR A 915 -40.64 -3.10 30.46
N THR A 916 -39.89 -2.21 31.12
CA THR A 916 -38.57 -2.56 31.67
C THR A 916 -38.66 -3.55 32.84
N LEU A 917 -39.72 -3.52 33.65
CA LEU A 917 -39.96 -4.53 34.69
C LEU A 917 -40.27 -5.91 34.10
N ASP A 918 -41.08 -5.97 33.04
CA ASP A 918 -41.42 -7.20 32.32
C ASP A 918 -40.19 -7.79 31.61
N GLU A 919 -39.33 -6.95 31.03
CA GLU A 919 -38.03 -7.35 30.45
C GLU A 919 -37.12 -8.00 31.51
N ILE A 920 -36.93 -7.37 32.68
CA ILE A 920 -36.14 -7.95 33.77
C ILE A 920 -36.76 -9.27 34.23
N SER A 921 -38.09 -9.35 34.36
CA SER A 921 -38.77 -10.58 34.79
C SER A 921 -38.50 -11.76 33.85
N MET A 922 -38.41 -11.53 32.54
CA MET A 922 -38.10 -12.58 31.57
C MET A 922 -36.69 -13.15 31.76
N HIS A 923 -35.69 -12.27 31.96
CA HIS A 923 -34.30 -12.69 32.16
C HIS A 923 -34.06 -13.29 33.55
N VAL A 924 -34.74 -12.80 34.60
CA VAL A 924 -34.70 -13.42 35.93
C VAL A 924 -35.36 -14.81 35.91
N ASP A 925 -36.49 -14.99 35.21
CA ASP A 925 -37.12 -16.30 35.04
C ASP A 925 -36.20 -17.33 34.36
N ALA A 926 -35.29 -16.90 33.46
CA ALA A 926 -34.29 -17.77 32.84
C ALA A 926 -33.20 -18.24 33.82
N VAL A 927 -32.93 -17.46 34.87
CA VAL A 927 -31.96 -17.74 35.95
C VAL A 927 -32.62 -18.52 37.12
N LEU A 928 -33.86 -19.00 36.96
CA LEU A 928 -34.57 -19.84 37.96
C LEU A 928 -34.55 -21.35 37.67
N ASP A 929 -34.33 -21.76 36.42
CA ASP A 929 -34.26 -23.17 35.99
C ASP A 929 -32.81 -23.73 36.18
N GLU A 930 -32.34 -24.71 35.41
CA GLU A 930 -30.97 -25.27 35.55
C GLU A 930 -29.90 -24.35 34.93
N TRP A 931 -29.38 -23.41 35.73
CA TRP A 931 -28.49 -22.33 35.28
C TRP A 931 -27.02 -22.56 35.66
N LEU A 932 -26.11 -22.53 34.68
CA LEU A 932 -24.67 -22.81 34.78
C LEU A 932 -24.32 -24.19 35.39
N THR A 933 -25.17 -25.20 35.20
CA THR A 933 -25.03 -26.54 35.81
C THR A 933 -24.19 -27.54 35.01
N ALA A 934 -23.67 -27.15 33.84
CA ALA A 934 -22.99 -28.03 32.88
C ALA A 934 -21.54 -27.57 32.58
N PRO A 935 -20.60 -27.70 33.53
CA PRO A 935 -19.18 -27.41 33.31
C PRO A 935 -18.49 -28.46 32.44
N ALA A 936 -17.49 -28.05 31.64
CA ALA A 936 -16.63 -28.96 30.90
C ALA A 936 -15.54 -29.62 31.77
N ASP A 937 -15.05 -28.93 32.80
CA ASP A 937 -14.02 -29.43 33.72
C ASP A 937 -14.12 -28.82 35.15
N GLU A 938 -13.27 -29.31 36.07
CA GLU A 938 -13.25 -28.87 37.48
C GLU A 938 -12.83 -27.40 37.68
N ALA A 939 -12.12 -26.79 36.71
CA ALA A 939 -11.72 -25.39 36.76
C ALA A 939 -12.87 -24.49 36.32
N GLU A 940 -13.58 -24.86 35.24
CA GLU A 940 -14.79 -24.16 34.81
C GLU A 940 -15.87 -24.21 35.90
N GLU A 941 -16.13 -25.34 36.56
CA GLU A 941 -17.11 -25.39 37.66
C GLU A 941 -16.75 -24.44 38.82
N ALA A 942 -15.46 -24.29 39.13
CA ALA A 942 -15.00 -23.35 40.16
C ALA A 942 -15.20 -21.88 39.73
N GLU A 943 -14.98 -21.56 38.46
CA GLU A 943 -15.26 -20.25 37.88
C GLU A 943 -16.77 -19.93 37.86
N LEU A 944 -17.59 -20.88 37.39
CA LEU A 944 -19.05 -20.74 37.36
C LEU A 944 -19.63 -20.57 38.77
N GLU A 945 -19.08 -21.25 39.78
CA GLU A 945 -19.45 -21.03 41.19
C GLU A 945 -19.03 -19.64 41.71
N GLU A 946 -17.83 -19.12 41.38
CA GLU A 946 -17.43 -17.76 41.77
C GLU A 946 -18.34 -16.69 41.13
N ILE A 947 -18.82 -16.94 39.90
CA ILE A 947 -19.84 -16.12 39.21
C ILE A 947 -21.20 -16.24 39.90
N ARG A 948 -21.73 -17.46 40.13
CA ARG A 948 -23.01 -17.69 40.85
C ARG A 948 -23.03 -16.96 42.20
N VAL A 949 -22.02 -17.19 43.03
CA VAL A 949 -21.93 -16.60 44.39
C VAL A 949 -21.73 -15.09 44.36
N THR A 950 -21.15 -14.52 43.30
CA THR A 950 -20.93 -13.07 43.20
C THR A 950 -22.13 -12.32 42.63
N TYR A 951 -22.79 -12.84 41.59
CA TYR A 951 -23.75 -12.07 40.79
C TYR A 951 -25.22 -12.40 41.03
N ILE A 952 -25.60 -13.65 41.34
CA ILE A 952 -27.00 -13.99 41.67
C ILE A 952 -27.51 -13.12 42.84
N PRO A 953 -26.76 -12.92 43.95
CA PRO A 953 -27.23 -12.10 45.07
C PRO A 953 -27.33 -10.60 44.74
N GLU A 954 -26.56 -10.09 43.77
CA GLU A 954 -26.73 -8.72 43.28
C GLU A 954 -28.01 -8.59 42.45
N LEU A 955 -28.20 -9.49 41.48
CA LEU A 955 -29.37 -9.55 40.58
C LEU A 955 -30.69 -9.63 41.37
N PHE A 956 -30.84 -10.61 42.26
CA PHE A 956 -32.10 -10.86 42.95
C PHE A 956 -32.47 -9.75 43.96
N LEU A 957 -31.48 -9.09 44.56
CA LEU A 957 -31.76 -7.96 45.46
C LEU A 957 -32.06 -6.66 44.69
N ASP A 958 -31.40 -6.41 43.55
CA ASP A 958 -31.77 -5.29 42.67
C ASP A 958 -33.15 -5.51 42.03
N TYR A 959 -33.51 -6.74 41.64
CA TYR A 959 -34.85 -7.08 41.15
C TYR A 959 -35.93 -6.99 42.23
N HIS A 960 -35.66 -7.44 43.46
CA HIS A 960 -36.55 -7.18 44.61
C HIS A 960 -36.81 -5.68 44.77
N ASN A 961 -35.77 -4.85 44.69
CA ASN A 961 -35.92 -3.40 44.81
C ASN A 961 -36.65 -2.81 43.60
N ALA A 962 -36.44 -3.33 42.37
CA ALA A 962 -37.19 -2.94 41.19
C ALA A 962 -38.70 -3.20 41.34
N LEU A 963 -39.08 -4.38 41.82
CA LEU A 963 -40.47 -4.74 42.14
C LEU A 963 -41.04 -3.82 43.25
N TYR A 964 -40.29 -3.58 44.33
CA TYR A 964 -40.72 -2.70 45.41
C TYR A 964 -40.99 -1.27 44.93
N PHE A 965 -40.05 -0.64 44.21
CA PHE A 965 -40.23 0.72 43.70
C PHE A 965 -41.32 0.79 42.63
N SER A 966 -41.43 -0.22 41.77
CA SER A 966 -42.54 -0.39 40.83
C SER A 966 -43.89 -0.40 41.54
N ALA A 967 -44.02 -1.08 42.68
CA ALA A 967 -45.27 -1.17 43.41
C ALA A 967 -45.77 0.19 43.94
N HIS A 968 -44.85 1.13 44.20
CA HIS A 968 -45.18 2.51 44.62
C HIS A 968 -45.53 3.46 43.45
N VAL A 969 -45.44 3.00 42.20
CA VAL A 969 -45.74 3.81 41.00
C VAL A 969 -46.73 3.16 40.03
N LEU A 970 -46.78 1.83 39.93
CA LEU A 970 -47.64 1.08 39.02
C LEU A 970 -48.88 0.55 39.76
N THR A 971 -48.74 -0.53 40.52
CA THR A 971 -49.79 -1.10 41.39
C THR A 971 -49.18 -1.77 42.62
N SER A 972 -49.81 -1.61 43.79
CA SER A 972 -49.36 -2.21 45.05
C SER A 972 -49.42 -3.73 45.08
N GLU A 973 -50.13 -4.35 44.12
CA GLU A 973 -50.20 -5.81 43.94
C GLU A 973 -48.82 -6.43 43.62
N ILE A 974 -47.88 -5.65 43.06
CA ILE A 974 -46.48 -6.07 42.80
C ILE A 974 -45.71 -6.39 44.11
N LEU A 975 -46.15 -5.90 45.28
CA LEU A 975 -45.53 -6.29 46.56
C LEU A 975 -45.70 -7.78 46.88
N VAL A 976 -46.70 -8.47 46.30
CA VAL A 976 -46.80 -9.93 46.42
C VAL A 976 -45.66 -10.62 45.67
N GLN A 977 -45.28 -10.11 44.50
CA GLN A 977 -44.15 -10.63 43.71
C GLN A 977 -42.83 -10.51 44.48
N CYS A 978 -42.63 -9.41 45.24
CA CYS A 978 -41.49 -9.24 46.13
C CYS A 978 -41.38 -10.38 47.16
N MET A 979 -42.51 -10.82 47.72
CA MET A 979 -42.56 -11.94 48.68
C MET A 979 -42.39 -13.30 48.00
N ASN A 980 -42.83 -13.46 46.74
CA ASN A 980 -42.66 -14.71 45.99
C ASN A 980 -41.19 -15.02 45.69
N LEU A 981 -40.30 -14.01 45.60
CA LEU A 981 -38.85 -14.21 45.52
C LEU A 981 -38.31 -15.02 46.71
N ALA A 982 -38.92 -14.90 47.90
CA ALA A 982 -38.52 -15.68 49.08
C ALA A 982 -38.80 -17.17 48.89
N MET A 983 -39.91 -17.53 48.23
CA MET A 983 -40.22 -18.91 47.88
C MET A 983 -39.20 -19.42 46.85
N GLN A 984 -38.99 -18.69 45.75
CA GLN A 984 -38.05 -19.04 44.69
C GLN A 984 -36.63 -19.31 45.21
N VAL A 985 -36.07 -18.41 46.04
CA VAL A 985 -34.74 -18.60 46.64
C VAL A 985 -34.70 -19.81 47.59
N SER A 986 -35.80 -20.13 48.27
CA SER A 986 -35.87 -21.25 49.23
C SER A 986 -36.15 -22.62 48.62
N GLU A 987 -36.86 -22.70 47.49
CA GLU A 987 -37.15 -23.94 46.77
C GLU A 987 -36.00 -24.37 45.84
N ASN A 988 -35.08 -23.45 45.55
CA ASN A 988 -33.93 -23.65 44.66
C ASN A 988 -32.61 -23.72 45.45
N GLU A 989 -31.92 -24.87 45.38
CA GLU A 989 -30.72 -25.13 46.16
C GLU A 989 -29.54 -24.22 45.79
N TYR A 990 -29.30 -23.94 44.50
CA TYR A 990 -28.17 -23.10 44.10
C TYR A 990 -28.40 -21.61 44.40
N LEU A 991 -29.66 -21.12 44.38
CA LEU A 991 -29.99 -19.78 44.85
C LEU A 991 -29.75 -19.65 46.36
N THR A 992 -30.26 -20.58 47.16
CA THR A 992 -30.00 -20.63 48.61
C THR A 992 -28.49 -20.69 48.90
N ARG A 993 -27.75 -21.57 48.22
CA ARG A 993 -26.28 -21.70 48.34
C ARG A 993 -25.57 -20.39 47.99
N SER A 994 -25.98 -19.71 46.92
CA SER A 994 -25.40 -18.42 46.51
C SER A 994 -25.61 -17.32 47.54
N PHE A 995 -26.82 -17.20 48.12
CA PHE A 995 -27.13 -16.24 49.18
C PHE A 995 -26.45 -16.55 50.52
N VAL A 996 -26.19 -17.82 50.82
CA VAL A 996 -25.45 -18.25 52.02
C VAL A 996 -23.95 -18.02 51.85
N SER A 997 -23.34 -18.47 50.74
CA SER A 997 -21.90 -18.33 50.46
C SER A 997 -21.47 -16.86 50.34
N SER A 998 -22.30 -16.01 49.71
CA SER A 998 -22.09 -14.55 49.66
C SER A 998 -22.34 -13.83 50.98
N ARG A 999 -22.94 -14.52 51.96
CA ARG A 999 -23.42 -14.01 53.27
C ARG A 999 -24.51 -12.94 53.18
N ARG A 1000 -25.21 -12.82 52.04
CA ARG A 1000 -26.27 -11.81 51.82
C ARG A 1000 -27.68 -12.25 52.24
N MET A 1001 -27.87 -13.48 52.72
CA MET A 1001 -29.19 -13.95 53.19
C MET A 1001 -29.85 -13.03 54.24
N ALA A 1002 -29.07 -12.40 55.13
CA ALA A 1002 -29.59 -11.42 56.09
C ALA A 1002 -30.08 -10.12 55.43
N GLU A 1003 -29.47 -9.70 54.32
CA GLU A 1003 -29.87 -8.53 53.54
C GLU A 1003 -31.16 -8.79 52.74
N LEU A 1004 -31.32 -10.01 52.20
CA LEU A 1004 -32.56 -10.47 51.59
C LEU A 1004 -33.72 -10.48 52.59
N VAL A 1005 -33.52 -11.01 53.79
CA VAL A 1005 -34.53 -11.00 54.85
C VAL A 1005 -34.85 -9.57 55.32
N ASP A 1006 -33.83 -8.71 55.47
CA ASP A 1006 -34.04 -7.30 55.80
C ASP A 1006 -34.83 -6.55 54.69
N ALA A 1007 -34.65 -6.92 53.41
CA ALA A 1007 -35.38 -6.34 52.28
C ALA A 1007 -36.85 -6.82 52.21
N LEU A 1008 -37.07 -8.13 52.35
CA LEU A 1008 -38.41 -8.74 52.41
C LEU A 1008 -39.24 -8.19 53.58
N ALA A 1009 -38.60 -7.89 54.72
CA ALA A 1009 -39.24 -7.25 55.87
C ALA A 1009 -39.70 -5.81 55.59
N LEU A 1010 -39.03 -5.09 54.68
CA LEU A 1010 -39.47 -3.75 54.25
C LEU A 1010 -40.62 -3.85 53.24
N SER A 1011 -40.59 -4.84 52.34
CA SER A 1011 -41.72 -5.14 51.45
C SER A 1011 -42.99 -5.53 52.21
N SER A 1012 -42.89 -6.42 53.22
CA SER A 1012 -44.06 -6.78 54.04
C SER A 1012 -44.58 -5.62 54.91
N LYS A 1013 -43.70 -4.75 55.42
CA LYS A 1013 -44.11 -3.48 56.06
C LYS A 1013 -44.90 -2.60 55.09
N ALA A 1014 -44.44 -2.46 53.84
CA ALA A 1014 -45.17 -1.71 52.82
C ALA A 1014 -46.53 -2.35 52.49
N MET A 1015 -46.63 -3.69 52.43
CA MET A 1015 -47.90 -4.40 52.21
C MET A 1015 -48.95 -4.04 53.27
N VAL A 1016 -48.58 -4.04 54.56
CA VAL A 1016 -49.48 -3.62 55.65
C VAL A 1016 -49.94 -2.17 55.49
N GLN A 1017 -49.04 -1.28 55.03
CA GLN A 1017 -49.36 0.13 54.79
C GLN A 1017 -50.35 0.37 53.63
N THR A 1018 -50.57 -0.61 52.73
CA THR A 1018 -51.50 -0.46 51.59
C THR A 1018 -52.98 -0.40 51.99
N ARG A 1019 -53.36 -0.89 53.19
CA ARG A 1019 -54.77 -1.06 53.64
C ARG A 1019 -55.68 -1.70 52.56
N ALA A 1020 -55.21 -2.76 51.92
CA ALA A 1020 -55.93 -3.46 50.86
C ALA A 1020 -57.30 -4.00 51.31
N LYS A 1021 -58.25 -4.18 50.40
CA LYS A 1021 -59.59 -4.68 50.76
C LYS A 1021 -59.54 -6.20 51.08
N PRO A 1022 -60.00 -6.64 52.26
CA PRO A 1022 -60.03 -8.07 52.58
C PRO A 1022 -60.94 -8.83 51.60
N GLY A 1023 -60.49 -10.00 51.16
CA GLY A 1023 -61.22 -10.89 50.24
C GLY A 1023 -60.93 -10.72 48.75
N GLN A 1024 -60.27 -9.64 48.30
CA GLN A 1024 -59.83 -9.51 46.91
C GLN A 1024 -58.67 -10.46 46.63
N ARG A 1025 -58.84 -11.38 45.66
CA ARG A 1025 -57.79 -12.31 45.20
C ARG A 1025 -57.21 -11.83 43.87
N LEU A 1026 -55.89 -11.98 43.72
CA LEU A 1026 -55.15 -11.75 42.48
C LEU A 1026 -55.35 -12.93 41.51
N LEU A 1027 -54.88 -12.77 40.27
CA LEU A 1027 -54.96 -13.80 39.22
C LEU A 1027 -54.27 -15.13 39.61
N GLY A 1028 -53.25 -15.09 40.49
CA GLY A 1028 -52.59 -16.26 41.06
C GLY A 1028 -53.33 -16.91 42.26
N GLY A 1029 -54.44 -16.33 42.72
CA GLY A 1029 -55.17 -16.77 43.92
C GLY A 1029 -54.66 -16.16 45.24
N GLU A 1030 -53.52 -15.47 45.20
CA GLU A 1030 -52.92 -14.72 46.30
C GLU A 1030 -53.83 -13.55 46.76
N SER A 1031 -53.63 -13.01 47.96
CA SER A 1031 -54.40 -11.85 48.44
C SER A 1031 -53.61 -10.97 49.41
N LEU A 1032 -53.61 -9.66 49.16
CA LEU A 1032 -53.11 -8.65 50.11
C LEU A 1032 -53.96 -8.55 51.40
N GLY A 1033 -55.19 -9.08 51.39
CA GLY A 1033 -56.15 -8.93 52.49
C GLY A 1033 -55.71 -9.55 53.83
N ILE A 1034 -54.72 -10.45 53.84
CA ILE A 1034 -54.13 -11.02 55.06
C ILE A 1034 -53.30 -9.97 55.83
N TRP A 1035 -52.76 -8.96 55.14
CA TRP A 1035 -51.91 -7.91 55.72
C TRP A 1035 -52.70 -6.70 56.22
N THR A 1036 -54.03 -6.74 56.12
CA THR A 1036 -54.91 -5.63 56.51
C THR A 1036 -55.29 -5.77 57.98
N VAL A 1037 -54.50 -5.16 58.86
CA VAL A 1037 -54.74 -5.16 60.31
C VAL A 1037 -55.87 -4.20 60.64
N GLU A 1038 -56.97 -4.71 61.20
CA GLU A 1038 -58.01 -3.89 61.81
C GLU A 1038 -57.51 -3.34 63.16
N VAL A 1039 -57.26 -2.04 63.23
CA VAL A 1039 -56.85 -1.33 64.45
C VAL A 1039 -58.08 -0.65 65.07
N PRO A 1040 -58.35 -0.78 66.38
CA PRO A 1040 -59.45 -0.09 67.04
C PRO A 1040 -59.34 1.44 66.92
N GLU A 1041 -60.48 2.13 66.80
CA GLU A 1041 -60.55 3.58 66.56
C GLU A 1041 -59.81 4.41 67.64
N ASP A 1042 -59.76 3.93 68.88
CA ASP A 1042 -59.07 4.59 70.01
C ASP A 1042 -57.53 4.64 69.84
N GLU A 1043 -56.92 3.69 69.10
CA GLU A 1043 -55.45 3.62 68.90
C GLU A 1043 -54.99 4.28 67.59
N GLU A 1044 -55.89 4.54 66.64
CA GLU A 1044 -55.51 5.04 65.30
C GLU A 1044 -54.80 6.41 65.37
N HIS A 1045 -55.17 7.26 66.35
CA HIS A 1045 -54.52 8.55 66.58
C HIS A 1045 -53.06 8.46 67.08
N GLU A 1046 -52.66 7.37 67.73
CA GLU A 1046 -51.28 7.16 68.18
C GLU A 1046 -50.43 6.52 67.08
N PHE A 1047 -51.00 5.57 66.33
CA PHE A 1047 -50.40 5.03 65.10
C PHE A 1047 -50.09 6.15 64.08
N LEU A 1048 -51.01 7.10 63.88
CA LEU A 1048 -50.84 8.26 63.01
C LEU A 1048 -49.71 9.23 63.43
N ARG A 1049 -49.14 9.09 64.63
CA ARG A 1049 -47.94 9.83 65.07
C ARG A 1049 -46.64 9.08 64.84
N GLN A 1050 -46.66 7.75 64.77
CA GLN A 1050 -45.47 6.92 64.53
C GLN A 1050 -45.29 6.55 63.04
N ALA A 1051 -46.32 6.74 62.21
CA ALA A 1051 -46.33 6.44 60.78
C ALA A 1051 -46.02 7.67 59.88
N LYS A 1052 -45.21 8.63 60.35
CA LYS A 1052 -44.97 9.91 59.68
C LYS A 1052 -43.51 10.37 59.75
#